data_AF-A0A218URA3-F1
#
_entry.id   AF-A0A218URA3-F1
#
_cell.length_a   1.000
_cell.length_b   1.000
_cell.length_c   1.000
_cell.angle_alpha   90.00
_cell.angle_beta   90.00
_cell.angle_gamma   90.00
#
_symmetry.space_group_name_H-M   'P 1'
#
loop_
_entity.id
_entity.type
_entity.pdbx_description
1 polymer ?
#
loop_
_entity_poly.entity_id
_entity_poly.type
_entity_poly.pdbx_seq_one_letter_code
_entity_poly.pdbx_strand_id
1 'polypeptide(L)'
;MDHQPKFFENLSGAGKAIGVLTSGGDAQGMNAAVRAVVRMGIYVNAKVYFIYEGYQGMVDGGDNIVEVSWESVSSILQVGGTVIGSARCKPFRTREGRLQAALNLVQRGITNLCVIGGDGSLTGANLFREEWSGLLEELAQKGKIDAEAVKKYAYLNIVGMVGSIDNDFCGTDMTIGTDSALHRIIEVVDAIMTTAQSHQRTFVLEVMGRHCGYLALVSALACGADWVFIPEYPPEEGWEDSMCAKLSENRARKKRLNIIIVAEGAIDCHNKPITSEKVKDLVVQRLGFDTRVTILGHVQRGGTPSAFDRILASRMGVEAVLALLEATPATPACVVSLSGNQAVRLPLMECVQMTQEVQKAMDEGRFLEAVKLRGRSFENNLNTYKLLSHKKPDAELPKSNFNVAVLNVGAPAAGMNAAVRAAVRVGITEGHKIFAVIDGFEGFARGKIKEISWGDVGGWTGQGGSILGTKRTLPAKYLEKIADQMRTNNINALMVIGGFEAYLGLLELSAAREKYDEFCVPMVMVPATVSNNVPGSDFSIGADTALNTITDTCDRIKQSASGTKRRVFIIETMGGYCGYLANMGALAAGADAAYIFEEQFDIRELQANVEHLTEKMKTSIQRGLVLRNENCNENYTTDFIYQLYSEEGKGVFDCRKNVLGHMQQGGAPSPFDRNFGTKISAKAMQWISKKLKETYRKGAETICQY
;
A
#
# COMPACT_ATOMS: atom_id res chain seq x y z
N MET A 1 -31.30 -8.96 13.22
CA MET A 1 -31.68 -8.65 11.82
C MET A 1 -30.64 -9.34 10.96
N ASP A 2 -31.07 -10.39 10.28
CA ASP A 2 -30.22 -11.25 9.45
C ASP A 2 -29.51 -10.45 8.38
N HIS A 3 -28.20 -10.25 8.55
CA HIS A 3 -27.31 -9.89 7.45
C HIS A 3 -27.07 -11.14 6.62
N GLN A 4 -28.01 -11.49 5.73
CA GLN A 4 -27.65 -12.29 4.57
C GLN A 4 -26.62 -11.49 3.76
N PRO A 5 -25.44 -12.05 3.45
CA PRO A 5 -24.48 -11.37 2.60
C PRO A 5 -25.14 -11.16 1.24
N LYS A 6 -25.24 -9.91 0.80
CA LYS A 6 -25.71 -9.54 -0.54
C LYS A 6 -24.70 -10.08 -1.56
N PHE A 7 -24.83 -11.34 -1.96
CA PHE A 7 -24.12 -11.84 -3.12
C PHE A 7 -24.72 -11.21 -4.38
N PHE A 8 -23.87 -11.01 -5.39
CA PHE A 8 -24.06 -10.28 -6.65
C PHE A 8 -25.28 -10.68 -7.52
N GLU A 9 -26.11 -11.62 -7.05
CA GLU A 9 -27.13 -12.34 -7.83
C GLU A 9 -28.32 -11.48 -8.29
N ASN A 10 -28.52 -10.29 -7.72
CA ASN A 10 -29.67 -9.42 -8.03
C ASN A 10 -29.34 -8.21 -8.94
N LEU A 11 -28.10 -8.02 -9.35
CA LEU A 11 -27.68 -6.89 -10.18
C LEU A 11 -27.45 -7.34 -11.63
N SER A 12 -28.36 -6.96 -12.53
CA SER A 12 -28.24 -7.19 -13.97
C SER A 12 -27.94 -5.89 -14.72
N GLY A 13 -26.87 -5.90 -15.49
CA GLY A 13 -26.47 -4.87 -16.45
C GLY A 13 -27.01 -5.11 -17.86
N ALA A 14 -27.89 -6.11 -18.06
CA ALA A 14 -28.45 -6.42 -19.37
C ALA A 14 -29.09 -5.18 -20.03
N GLY A 15 -28.66 -4.88 -21.25
CA GLY A 15 -29.11 -3.70 -22.00
C GLY A 15 -28.44 -2.38 -21.61
N LYS A 16 -27.52 -2.37 -20.64
CA LYS A 16 -26.69 -1.21 -20.30
C LYS A 16 -25.33 -1.29 -21.00
N ALA A 17 -24.76 -0.13 -21.31
CA ALA A 17 -23.41 0.02 -21.84
C ALA A 17 -22.56 0.89 -20.91
N ILE A 18 -21.34 0.43 -20.64
CA ILE A 18 -20.33 1.08 -19.79
C ILE A 18 -19.13 1.47 -20.65
N GLY A 19 -18.76 2.74 -20.66
CA GLY A 19 -17.49 3.23 -21.21
C GLY A 19 -16.45 3.34 -20.10
N VAL A 20 -15.24 2.84 -20.34
CA VAL A 20 -14.10 3.05 -19.44
C VAL A 20 -12.98 3.79 -20.16
N LEU A 21 -12.45 4.83 -19.52
CA LEU A 21 -11.27 5.56 -19.99
C LEU A 21 -10.25 5.78 -18.89
N THR A 22 -9.00 5.91 -19.29
CA THR A 22 -7.91 6.41 -18.45
C THR A 22 -7.49 7.80 -18.93
N SER A 23 -7.42 8.77 -18.02
CA SER A 23 -7.13 10.16 -18.37
C SER A 23 -6.22 10.83 -17.35
N GLY A 24 -5.30 11.66 -17.83
CA GLY A 24 -4.34 12.39 -16.99
C GLY A 24 -2.96 11.72 -16.95
N GLY A 25 -2.23 11.93 -15.86
CA GLY A 25 -0.97 11.22 -15.64
C GLY A 25 -1.24 9.72 -15.43
N ASP A 26 -0.47 8.87 -16.10
CA ASP A 26 -0.54 7.44 -15.89
C ASP A 26 -0.02 7.04 -14.50
N ALA A 27 -0.59 5.96 -13.98
CA ALA A 27 -0.21 5.38 -12.70
C ALA A 27 -0.25 3.85 -12.78
N GLN A 28 0.68 3.19 -12.12
CA GLN A 28 0.74 1.74 -12.10
C GLN A 28 -0.51 1.19 -11.39
N GLY A 29 -1.18 0.23 -12.03
CA GLY A 29 -2.45 -0.33 -11.54
C GLY A 29 -3.69 0.16 -12.30
N MET A 30 -3.59 1.19 -13.14
CA MET A 30 -4.70 1.58 -14.03
C MET A 30 -5.18 0.42 -14.90
N ASN A 31 -4.27 -0.41 -15.42
CA ASN A 31 -4.63 -1.62 -16.16
C ASN A 31 -5.40 -2.66 -15.33
N ALA A 32 -5.09 -2.78 -14.03
CA ALA A 32 -5.81 -3.65 -13.11
C ALA A 32 -7.24 -3.14 -12.87
N ALA A 33 -7.41 -1.82 -12.75
CA ALA A 33 -8.73 -1.18 -12.65
C ALA A 33 -9.56 -1.40 -13.93
N VAL A 34 -8.99 -1.10 -15.11
CA VAL A 34 -9.64 -1.34 -16.41
C VAL A 34 -10.05 -2.80 -16.54
N ARG A 35 -9.16 -3.75 -16.20
CA ARG A 35 -9.47 -5.18 -16.21
C ARG A 35 -10.67 -5.51 -15.32
N ALA A 36 -10.69 -5.00 -14.09
CA ALA A 36 -11.78 -5.26 -13.15
C ALA A 36 -13.12 -4.70 -13.65
N VAL A 37 -13.14 -3.48 -14.19
CA VAL A 37 -14.35 -2.87 -14.77
C VAL A 37 -14.89 -3.71 -15.93
N VAL A 38 -14.02 -4.14 -16.85
CA VAL A 38 -14.44 -4.96 -17.99
C VAL A 38 -14.95 -6.32 -17.55
N ARG A 39 -14.20 -7.04 -16.69
CA ARG A 39 -14.58 -8.38 -16.24
C ARG A 39 -15.87 -8.34 -15.42
N MET A 40 -16.00 -7.38 -14.53
CA MET A 40 -17.20 -7.22 -13.71
C MET A 40 -18.40 -6.80 -14.56
N GLY A 41 -18.22 -5.88 -15.51
CA GLY A 41 -19.27 -5.45 -16.44
C GLY A 41 -19.80 -6.61 -17.29
N ILE A 42 -18.91 -7.45 -17.82
CA ILE A 42 -19.32 -8.65 -18.59
C ILE A 42 -20.00 -9.68 -17.67
N TYR A 43 -19.48 -9.88 -16.46
CA TYR A 43 -20.06 -10.82 -15.48
C TYR A 43 -21.52 -10.48 -15.13
N VAL A 44 -21.84 -9.19 -15.02
CA VAL A 44 -23.22 -8.70 -14.80
C VAL A 44 -24.01 -8.49 -16.10
N ASN A 45 -23.57 -9.01 -17.24
CA ASN A 45 -24.20 -8.90 -18.56
C ASN A 45 -24.35 -7.46 -19.13
N ALA A 46 -23.50 -6.52 -18.70
CA ALA A 46 -23.38 -5.22 -19.36
C ALA A 46 -22.41 -5.28 -20.55
N LYS A 47 -22.66 -4.45 -21.56
CA LYS A 47 -21.67 -4.20 -22.61
C LYS A 47 -20.61 -3.22 -22.09
N VAL A 48 -19.33 -3.50 -22.35
CA VAL A 48 -18.24 -2.61 -21.94
C VAL A 48 -17.48 -2.13 -23.16
N TYR A 49 -17.11 -0.85 -23.16
CA TYR A 49 -16.37 -0.19 -24.23
C TYR A 49 -15.09 0.43 -23.67
N PHE A 50 -13.97 0.18 -24.34
CA PHE A 50 -12.78 1.02 -24.19
C PHE A 50 -12.99 2.35 -24.88
N ILE A 51 -12.49 3.40 -24.25
CA ILE A 51 -12.33 4.72 -24.85
C ILE A 51 -10.83 5.03 -24.80
N TYR A 52 -10.18 4.93 -25.96
CA TYR A 52 -8.74 5.12 -26.09
C TYR A 52 -8.34 6.59 -25.89
N GLU A 53 -7.10 6.83 -25.47
CA GLU A 53 -6.51 8.17 -25.32
C GLU A 53 -7.33 9.13 -24.41
N GLY A 54 -8.04 8.57 -23.44
CA GLY A 54 -8.81 9.32 -22.46
C GLY A 54 -9.93 10.16 -23.08
N TYR A 55 -10.00 11.43 -22.67
CA TYR A 55 -11.00 12.36 -23.23
C TYR A 55 -10.77 12.64 -24.72
N GLN A 56 -9.56 12.46 -25.23
CA GLN A 56 -9.26 12.73 -26.64
C GLN A 56 -9.99 11.74 -27.54
N GLY A 57 -9.86 10.43 -27.30
CA GLY A 57 -10.59 9.44 -28.08
C GLY A 57 -12.11 9.49 -27.84
N MET A 58 -12.57 10.00 -26.70
CA MET A 58 -13.99 10.28 -26.48
C MET A 58 -14.51 11.36 -27.43
N VAL A 59 -13.75 12.43 -27.65
CA VAL A 59 -14.07 13.51 -28.60
C VAL A 59 -13.93 13.04 -30.03
N ASP A 60 -12.86 12.31 -30.35
CA ASP A 60 -12.59 11.85 -31.71
C ASP A 60 -13.61 10.79 -32.17
N GLY A 61 -14.09 9.95 -31.24
CA GLY A 61 -15.08 8.92 -31.53
C GLY A 61 -14.55 7.86 -32.48
N GLY A 62 -15.44 7.26 -33.27
CA GLY A 62 -15.07 6.24 -34.26
C GLY A 62 -14.35 5.06 -33.63
N ASP A 63 -13.19 4.68 -34.18
CA ASP A 63 -12.39 3.53 -33.75
C ASP A 63 -11.73 3.71 -32.37
N ASN A 64 -11.78 4.91 -31.78
CA ASN A 64 -11.32 5.13 -30.42
C ASN A 64 -12.28 4.60 -29.35
N ILE A 65 -13.51 4.24 -29.73
CA ILE A 65 -14.46 3.59 -28.84
C ILE A 65 -14.66 2.16 -29.32
N VAL A 66 -14.35 1.15 -28.51
CA VAL A 66 -14.34 -0.25 -28.98
C VAL A 66 -15.02 -1.15 -27.95
N GLU A 67 -15.99 -1.95 -28.39
CA GLU A 67 -16.62 -2.96 -27.55
C GLU A 67 -15.59 -4.04 -27.20
N VAL A 68 -15.47 -4.40 -25.93
CA VAL A 68 -14.44 -5.31 -25.46
C VAL A 68 -14.99 -6.65 -25.01
N SER A 69 -14.15 -7.67 -25.18
CA SER A 69 -14.42 -9.04 -24.75
C SER A 69 -13.69 -9.36 -23.44
N TRP A 70 -13.97 -10.53 -22.89
CA TRP A 70 -13.28 -11.06 -21.71
C TRP A 70 -11.77 -11.17 -21.93
N GLU A 71 -11.38 -11.54 -23.16
CA GLU A 71 -10.00 -11.75 -23.58
C GLU A 71 -9.22 -10.43 -23.71
N SER A 72 -9.90 -9.35 -24.11
CA SER A 72 -9.30 -8.03 -24.37
C SER A 72 -8.54 -7.45 -23.17
N VAL A 73 -8.89 -7.83 -21.94
CA VAL A 73 -8.23 -7.40 -20.69
C VAL A 73 -7.34 -8.48 -20.05
N SER A 74 -6.92 -9.45 -20.84
CA SER A 74 -6.02 -10.50 -20.37
C SER A 74 -4.56 -10.09 -20.54
N SER A 75 -3.71 -10.50 -19.62
CA SER A 75 -2.28 -10.14 -19.61
C SER A 75 -1.97 -8.66 -19.34
N ILE A 76 -2.96 -7.84 -18.94
CA ILE A 76 -2.72 -6.41 -18.63
C ILE A 76 -2.51 -6.14 -17.13
N LEU A 77 -2.91 -7.08 -16.26
CA LEU A 77 -2.88 -6.91 -14.79
C LEU A 77 -1.49 -6.51 -14.25
N GLN A 78 -0.44 -7.12 -14.80
CA GLN A 78 0.95 -6.92 -14.40
C GLN A 78 1.68 -5.83 -15.18
N VAL A 79 0.99 -5.05 -16.02
CA VAL A 79 1.61 -4.07 -16.90
C VAL A 79 1.44 -2.67 -16.30
N GLY A 80 2.53 -1.89 -16.27
CA GLY A 80 2.49 -0.48 -15.87
C GLY A 80 1.76 0.43 -16.86
N GLY A 81 1.53 1.68 -16.48
CA GLY A 81 0.82 2.65 -17.31
C GLY A 81 -0.63 2.22 -17.63
N THR A 82 -1.09 2.54 -18.84
CA THR A 82 -2.42 2.19 -19.36
C THR A 82 -2.35 1.63 -20.77
N VAL A 83 -2.98 0.48 -21.02
CA VAL A 83 -3.06 -0.15 -22.35
C VAL A 83 -4.04 0.54 -23.29
N ILE A 84 -4.94 1.37 -22.76
CA ILE A 84 -5.90 2.16 -23.57
C ILE A 84 -5.42 3.59 -23.79
N GLY A 85 -4.19 3.92 -23.38
CA GLY A 85 -3.62 5.25 -23.57
C GLY A 85 -4.23 6.31 -22.66
N SER A 86 -3.53 7.44 -22.57
CA SER A 86 -3.99 8.62 -21.83
C SER A 86 -3.47 9.85 -22.53
N ALA A 87 -4.36 10.77 -22.88
CA ALA A 87 -3.99 12.03 -23.52
C ALA A 87 -4.61 13.23 -22.82
N ARG A 88 -3.83 14.32 -22.75
CA ARG A 88 -4.37 15.63 -22.37
C ARG A 88 -5.26 16.15 -23.50
N CYS A 89 -6.55 16.26 -23.25
CA CYS A 89 -7.50 16.73 -24.25
C CYS A 89 -7.81 18.22 -24.08
N LYS A 90 -7.27 19.07 -24.97
CA LYS A 90 -7.66 20.49 -25.04
C LYS A 90 -9.10 20.67 -25.56
N PRO A 91 -9.55 19.94 -26.61
CA PRO A 91 -10.93 20.04 -27.10
C PRO A 91 -12.00 19.82 -26.02
N PHE A 92 -11.80 18.87 -25.10
CA PHE A 92 -12.77 18.59 -24.03
C PHE A 92 -12.97 19.75 -23.03
N ARG A 93 -12.03 20.72 -23.00
CA ARG A 93 -12.20 21.95 -22.20
C ARG A 93 -13.24 22.89 -22.80
N THR A 94 -13.55 22.78 -24.09
CA THR A 94 -14.59 23.57 -24.74
C THR A 94 -15.92 22.81 -24.78
N ARG A 95 -17.02 23.56 -24.77
CA ARG A 95 -18.37 22.98 -24.87
C ARG A 95 -18.57 22.24 -26.19
N GLU A 96 -17.95 22.70 -27.28
CA GLU A 96 -17.97 22.05 -28.59
C GLU A 96 -17.34 20.65 -28.55
N GLY A 97 -16.18 20.50 -27.91
CA GLY A 97 -15.56 19.19 -27.74
C GLY A 97 -16.41 18.26 -26.87
N ARG A 98 -17.02 18.78 -25.79
CA ARG A 98 -17.95 18.00 -24.96
C ARG A 98 -19.21 17.59 -25.72
N LEU A 99 -19.75 18.47 -26.58
CA LEU A 99 -20.88 18.16 -27.44
C LEU A 99 -20.56 17.03 -28.43
N GLN A 100 -19.36 17.03 -29.01
CA GLN A 100 -18.91 15.94 -29.87
C GLN A 100 -18.72 14.63 -29.09
N ALA A 101 -18.14 14.69 -27.89
CA ALA A 101 -18.00 13.52 -27.01
C ALA A 101 -19.37 12.92 -26.64
N ALA A 102 -20.35 13.74 -26.26
CA ALA A 102 -21.70 13.31 -25.94
C ALA A 102 -22.37 12.60 -27.13
N LEU A 103 -22.21 13.15 -28.35
CA LEU A 103 -22.70 12.51 -29.57
C LEU A 103 -22.13 11.11 -29.76
N ASN A 104 -20.80 10.95 -29.62
CA ASN A 104 -20.13 9.67 -29.82
C ASN A 104 -20.56 8.61 -28.79
N LEU A 105 -20.79 9.01 -27.54
CA LEU A 105 -21.31 8.11 -26.50
C LEU A 105 -22.75 7.67 -26.80
N VAL A 106 -23.63 8.62 -27.18
CA VAL A 106 -25.04 8.35 -27.52
C VAL A 106 -25.17 7.44 -28.74
N GLN A 107 -24.33 7.62 -29.76
CA GLN A 107 -24.28 6.75 -30.95
C GLN A 107 -24.03 5.27 -30.61
N ARG A 108 -23.36 5.00 -29.48
CA ARG A 108 -23.06 3.66 -28.98
C ARG A 108 -23.93 3.24 -27.79
N GLY A 109 -24.89 4.09 -27.41
CA GLY A 109 -25.78 3.87 -26.27
C GLY A 109 -25.08 3.88 -24.91
N ILE A 110 -23.92 4.53 -24.81
CA ILE A 110 -23.13 4.58 -23.58
C ILE A 110 -23.65 5.73 -22.70
N THR A 111 -24.19 5.38 -21.53
CA THR A 111 -24.62 6.34 -20.49
C THR A 111 -24.01 6.07 -19.12
N ASN A 112 -23.15 5.07 -19.02
CA ASN A 112 -22.40 4.76 -17.81
C ASN A 112 -20.93 4.95 -18.11
N LEU A 113 -20.26 5.84 -17.39
CA LEU A 113 -18.88 6.21 -17.63
C LEU A 113 -18.04 5.96 -16.37
N CYS A 114 -17.03 5.11 -16.51
CA CYS A 114 -15.99 4.91 -15.51
C CYS A 114 -14.74 5.71 -15.92
N VAL A 115 -14.39 6.72 -15.13
CA VAL A 115 -13.24 7.59 -15.38
C VAL A 115 -12.13 7.24 -14.39
N ILE A 116 -11.02 6.72 -14.89
CA ILE A 116 -9.83 6.41 -14.09
C ILE A 116 -8.80 7.52 -14.33
N GLY A 117 -8.46 8.28 -13.29
CA GLY A 117 -7.51 9.39 -13.44
C GLY A 117 -7.28 10.19 -12.17
N GLY A 118 -6.54 11.29 -12.29
CA GLY A 118 -6.29 12.22 -11.18
C GLY A 118 -7.38 13.29 -11.03
N ASP A 119 -7.11 14.26 -10.15
CA ASP A 119 -8.04 15.36 -9.81
C ASP A 119 -8.61 16.10 -11.03
N GLY A 120 -7.74 16.55 -11.94
CA GLY A 120 -8.18 17.28 -13.14
C GLY A 120 -9.07 16.45 -14.07
N SER A 121 -8.87 15.12 -14.14
CA SER A 121 -9.70 14.24 -14.95
C SER A 121 -11.08 14.08 -14.34
N LEU A 122 -11.15 13.93 -13.02
CA LEU A 122 -12.39 13.76 -12.28
C LEU A 122 -13.21 15.06 -12.22
N THR A 123 -12.55 16.22 -12.10
CA THR A 123 -13.17 17.54 -12.23
C THR A 123 -13.84 17.69 -13.60
N GLY A 124 -13.15 17.31 -14.68
CA GLY A 124 -13.71 17.33 -16.03
C GLY A 124 -14.90 16.38 -16.21
N ALA A 125 -14.88 15.22 -15.54
CA ALA A 125 -15.99 14.28 -15.55
C ALA A 125 -17.24 14.88 -14.88
N ASN A 126 -17.08 15.55 -13.74
CA ASN A 126 -18.20 16.18 -13.06
C ASN A 126 -18.85 17.27 -13.93
N LEU A 127 -18.04 18.18 -14.49
CA LEU A 127 -18.54 19.22 -15.39
C LEU A 127 -19.32 18.63 -16.57
N PHE A 128 -18.83 17.53 -17.14
CA PHE A 128 -19.49 16.86 -18.25
C PHE A 128 -20.87 16.29 -17.87
N ARG A 129 -21.02 15.78 -16.64
CA ARG A 129 -22.32 15.33 -16.12
C ARG A 129 -23.30 16.47 -15.93
N GLU A 130 -22.84 17.59 -15.39
CA GLU A 130 -23.68 18.78 -15.15
C GLU A 130 -24.19 19.38 -16.47
N GLU A 131 -23.36 19.41 -17.50
CA GLU A 131 -23.73 19.93 -18.81
C GLU A 131 -24.52 18.92 -19.67
N TRP A 132 -24.60 17.63 -19.28
CA TRP A 132 -25.09 16.53 -20.11
C TRP A 132 -26.46 16.81 -20.78
N SER A 133 -27.47 17.22 -20.00
CA SER A 133 -28.81 17.49 -20.52
C SER A 133 -28.80 18.62 -21.56
N GLY A 134 -28.04 19.69 -21.31
CA GLY A 134 -27.92 20.82 -22.24
C GLY A 134 -27.15 20.45 -23.51
N LEU A 135 -26.21 19.51 -23.44
CA LEU A 135 -25.52 18.98 -24.62
C LEU A 135 -26.46 18.15 -25.51
N LEU A 136 -27.31 17.31 -24.90
CA LEU A 136 -28.30 16.52 -25.63
C LEU A 136 -29.36 17.38 -26.31
N GLU A 137 -29.88 18.40 -25.63
CA GLU A 137 -30.82 19.35 -26.22
C GLU A 137 -30.22 20.05 -27.44
N GLU A 138 -28.97 20.50 -27.34
CA GLU A 138 -28.26 21.16 -28.43
C GLU A 138 -28.01 20.21 -29.61
N LEU A 139 -27.69 18.93 -29.35
CA LEU A 139 -27.54 17.92 -30.39
C LEU A 139 -28.86 17.62 -31.11
N ALA A 140 -29.98 17.62 -30.38
CA ALA A 140 -31.30 17.44 -30.97
C ALA A 140 -31.73 18.65 -31.83
N GLN A 141 -31.46 19.87 -31.36
CA GLN A 141 -31.70 21.09 -32.14
C GLN A 141 -30.89 21.13 -33.44
N LYS A 142 -29.66 20.62 -33.42
CA LYS A 142 -28.80 20.49 -34.61
C LYS A 142 -29.16 19.30 -35.50
N GLY A 143 -30.20 18.53 -35.16
CA GLY A 143 -30.63 17.36 -35.93
C GLY A 143 -29.63 16.21 -35.94
N LYS A 144 -28.68 16.16 -34.99
CA LYS A 144 -27.68 15.09 -34.91
C LYS A 144 -28.17 13.86 -34.15
N ILE A 145 -29.19 14.02 -33.28
CA ILE A 145 -29.83 12.94 -32.52
C ILE A 145 -31.35 13.15 -32.48
N ASP A 146 -32.09 12.06 -32.39
CA ASP A 146 -33.55 12.10 -32.31
C ASP A 146 -34.04 12.47 -30.90
N ALA A 147 -35.25 13.04 -30.81
CA ALA A 147 -35.88 13.36 -29.53
C ALA A 147 -36.13 12.12 -28.63
N GLU A 148 -36.28 10.94 -29.21
CA GLU A 148 -36.37 9.67 -28.45
C GLU A 148 -35.02 9.28 -27.83
N ALA A 149 -33.91 9.52 -28.53
CA ALA A 149 -32.57 9.28 -28.01
C ALA A 149 -32.25 10.20 -26.82
N VAL A 150 -32.69 11.46 -26.87
CA VAL A 150 -32.57 12.40 -25.74
C VAL A 150 -33.27 11.84 -24.50
N LYS A 151 -34.50 11.29 -24.64
CA LYS A 151 -35.22 10.70 -23.50
C LYS A 151 -34.56 9.43 -22.99
N LYS A 152 -34.14 8.54 -23.89
CA LYS A 152 -33.52 7.25 -23.53
C LYS A 152 -32.18 7.43 -22.83
N TYR A 153 -31.39 8.43 -23.24
CA TYR A 153 -30.04 8.68 -22.73
C TYR A 153 -29.95 9.95 -21.88
N ALA A 154 -31.08 10.43 -21.34
CA ALA A 154 -31.18 11.69 -20.59
C ALA A 154 -30.25 11.75 -19.38
N TYR A 155 -29.84 10.61 -18.85
CA TYR A 155 -29.05 10.53 -17.63
C TYR A 155 -27.68 9.90 -17.87
N LEU A 156 -26.63 10.60 -17.43
CA LEU A 156 -25.26 10.13 -17.46
C LEU A 156 -24.81 9.72 -16.06
N ASN A 157 -24.55 8.43 -15.90
CA ASN A 157 -23.93 7.85 -14.72
C ASN A 157 -22.42 8.00 -14.81
N ILE A 158 -21.81 8.63 -13.81
CA ILE A 158 -20.35 8.75 -13.71
C ILE A 158 -19.86 8.19 -12.39
N VAL A 159 -18.86 7.32 -12.48
CA VAL A 159 -18.08 6.87 -11.35
C VAL A 159 -16.60 7.14 -11.62
N GLY A 160 -15.95 7.80 -10.67
CA GLY A 160 -14.53 8.10 -10.69
C GLY A 160 -13.71 7.06 -9.92
N MET A 161 -12.52 6.77 -10.41
CA MET A 161 -11.47 6.06 -9.66
C MET A 161 -10.19 6.88 -9.71
N VAL A 162 -9.53 7.02 -8.57
CA VAL A 162 -8.34 7.86 -8.47
C VAL A 162 -7.09 7.09 -8.85
N GLY A 163 -6.60 7.33 -10.07
CA GLY A 163 -5.31 6.85 -10.56
C GLY A 163 -4.28 7.97 -10.53
N SER A 164 -3.46 8.00 -9.49
CA SER A 164 -2.44 9.03 -9.25
C SER A 164 -1.35 8.46 -8.35
N ILE A 165 -0.09 8.78 -8.65
CA ILE A 165 1.04 8.39 -7.79
C ILE A 165 1.20 9.34 -6.58
N ASP A 166 0.67 10.57 -6.68
CA ASP A 166 0.94 11.66 -5.75
C ASP A 166 0.13 11.56 -4.45
N ASN A 167 -0.89 10.69 -4.40
CA ASN A 167 -1.89 10.60 -3.31
C ASN A 167 -2.48 11.97 -2.95
N ASP A 168 -2.83 12.74 -3.99
CA ASP A 168 -3.22 14.13 -3.94
C ASP A 168 -4.72 14.35 -3.72
N PHE A 169 -5.54 13.32 -3.94
CA PHE A 169 -7.00 13.40 -3.89
C PHE A 169 -7.54 13.23 -2.47
N CYS A 170 -8.27 14.22 -1.97
CA CYS A 170 -8.91 14.16 -0.66
C CYS A 170 -10.08 13.17 -0.64
N GLY A 171 -10.24 12.46 0.48
CA GLY A 171 -11.31 11.47 0.66
C GLY A 171 -10.90 10.02 0.39
N THR A 172 -9.68 9.77 -0.09
CA THR A 172 -9.12 8.41 -0.15
C THR A 172 -7.90 8.29 0.74
N ASP A 173 -7.77 7.14 1.43
CA ASP A 173 -6.58 6.85 2.23
C ASP A 173 -5.36 6.61 1.31
N MET A 174 -5.59 6.03 0.12
CA MET A 174 -4.57 5.69 -0.88
C MET A 174 -5.15 5.81 -2.30
N THR A 175 -4.37 6.38 -3.23
CA THR A 175 -4.66 6.38 -4.66
C THR A 175 -3.96 5.22 -5.39
N ILE A 176 -4.53 4.78 -6.51
CA ILE A 176 -3.93 3.72 -7.34
C ILE A 176 -2.63 4.24 -7.95
N GLY A 177 -1.52 3.57 -7.62
CA GLY A 177 -0.17 3.80 -8.15
C GLY A 177 0.81 4.39 -7.14
N THR A 178 0.35 4.90 -6.00
CA THR A 178 1.24 5.50 -4.99
C THR A 178 2.19 4.47 -4.38
N ASP A 179 1.71 3.26 -4.08
CA ASP A 179 2.55 2.22 -3.49
C ASP A 179 3.60 1.73 -4.51
N SER A 180 3.22 1.58 -5.78
CA SER A 180 4.13 1.23 -6.87
C SER A 180 5.21 2.31 -7.10
N ALA A 181 4.83 3.59 -7.09
CA ALA A 181 5.77 4.69 -7.22
C ALA A 181 6.75 4.72 -6.03
N LEU A 182 6.25 4.47 -4.82
CA LEU A 182 7.07 4.35 -3.62
C LEU A 182 8.05 3.18 -3.70
N HIS A 183 7.67 2.04 -4.28
CA HIS A 183 8.60 0.94 -4.58
C HIS A 183 9.75 1.41 -5.48
N ARG A 184 9.46 2.15 -6.55
CA ARG A 184 10.50 2.69 -7.46
C ARG A 184 11.45 3.64 -6.73
N ILE A 185 10.91 4.51 -5.88
CA ILE A 185 11.75 5.44 -5.10
C ILE A 185 12.68 4.68 -4.17
N ILE A 186 12.15 3.71 -3.41
CA ILE A 186 12.94 2.96 -2.44
C ILE A 186 13.97 2.06 -3.10
N GLU A 187 13.68 1.47 -4.25
CA GLU A 187 14.68 0.73 -5.03
C GLU A 187 15.87 1.61 -5.44
N VAL A 188 15.59 2.83 -5.91
CA VAL A 188 16.65 3.81 -6.27
C VAL A 188 17.41 4.24 -5.02
N VAL A 189 16.72 4.53 -3.93
CA VAL A 189 17.36 4.92 -2.66
C VAL A 189 18.27 3.81 -2.15
N ASP A 190 17.79 2.57 -2.08
CA ASP A 190 18.56 1.42 -1.60
C ASP A 190 19.77 1.16 -2.50
N ALA A 191 19.63 1.29 -3.82
CA ALA A 191 20.74 1.19 -4.76
C ALA A 191 21.80 2.27 -4.51
N ILE A 192 21.38 3.53 -4.33
CA ILE A 192 22.27 4.67 -4.06
C ILE A 192 22.97 4.52 -2.70
N MET A 193 22.28 4.01 -1.68
CA MET A 193 22.82 3.87 -0.33
C MET A 193 24.16 3.13 -0.30
N THR A 194 24.31 2.07 -1.09
CA THR A 194 25.56 1.29 -1.16
C THR A 194 26.76 2.12 -1.64
N THR A 195 26.55 2.95 -2.67
CA THR A 195 27.59 3.86 -3.20
C THR A 195 27.87 5.02 -2.26
N ALA A 196 26.83 5.53 -1.58
CA ALA A 196 26.93 6.62 -0.63
C ALA A 196 27.72 6.21 0.63
N GLN A 197 27.52 4.99 1.14
CA GLN A 197 28.28 4.46 2.27
C GLN A 197 29.78 4.31 1.92
N SER A 198 30.09 3.92 0.69
CA SER A 198 31.46 3.71 0.22
C SER A 198 32.26 5.02 0.20
N HIS A 199 31.68 6.08 -0.36
CA HIS A 199 32.34 7.38 -0.55
C HIS A 199 32.00 8.44 0.50
N GLN A 200 31.24 8.07 1.52
CA GLN A 200 30.88 8.98 2.61
C GLN A 200 30.08 10.23 2.16
N ARG A 201 29.20 10.05 1.15
CA ARG A 201 28.51 11.12 0.41
C ARG A 201 27.15 11.50 1.00
N THR A 202 26.74 12.73 0.70
CA THR A 202 25.36 13.18 0.89
C THR A 202 24.60 13.11 -0.44
N PHE A 203 23.39 12.56 -0.44
CA PHE A 203 22.53 12.53 -1.60
C PHE A 203 21.26 13.34 -1.36
N VAL A 204 20.95 14.20 -2.32
CA VAL A 204 19.69 14.94 -2.42
C VAL A 204 18.87 14.30 -3.53
N LEU A 205 17.74 13.70 -3.16
CA LEU A 205 16.89 12.95 -4.08
C LEU A 205 15.59 13.73 -4.30
N GLU A 206 15.32 14.07 -5.56
CA GLU A 206 14.09 14.77 -5.95
C GLU A 206 13.03 13.76 -6.38
N VAL A 207 11.87 13.81 -5.72
CA VAL A 207 10.72 12.92 -5.95
C VAL A 207 9.53 13.70 -6.49
N MET A 208 8.67 13.03 -7.24
CA MET A 208 7.44 13.62 -7.77
C MET A 208 6.45 13.95 -6.64
N GLY A 209 5.57 14.90 -6.92
CA GLY A 209 4.64 15.46 -5.95
C GLY A 209 4.56 16.96 -6.09
N ARG A 210 3.99 17.43 -7.21
CA ARG A 210 4.00 18.86 -7.58
C ARG A 210 3.37 19.75 -6.51
N HIS A 211 2.25 19.31 -5.94
CA HIS A 211 1.50 20.03 -4.90
C HIS A 211 1.22 19.15 -3.68
N CYS A 212 1.76 17.93 -3.65
CA CYS A 212 1.54 16.95 -2.60
C CYS A 212 2.87 16.38 -2.13
N GLY A 213 3.16 16.47 -0.84
CA GLY A 213 4.36 15.96 -0.21
C GLY A 213 4.27 14.50 0.25
N TYR A 214 3.14 13.81 0.01
CA TYR A 214 2.92 12.46 0.55
C TYR A 214 4.02 11.49 0.12
N LEU A 215 4.36 11.49 -1.17
CA LEU A 215 5.35 10.57 -1.72
C LEU A 215 6.75 10.83 -1.13
N ALA A 216 7.13 12.10 -0.94
CA ALA A 216 8.38 12.48 -0.28
C ALA A 216 8.41 12.10 1.20
N LEU A 217 7.33 12.37 1.93
CA LEU A 217 7.22 12.06 3.36
C LEU A 217 7.29 10.55 3.63
N VAL A 218 6.54 9.77 2.86
CA VAL A 218 6.47 8.31 3.02
C VAL A 218 7.78 7.66 2.56
N SER A 219 8.43 8.20 1.53
CA SER A 219 9.78 7.78 1.12
C SER A 219 10.81 8.07 2.21
N ALA A 220 10.78 9.27 2.79
CA ALA A 220 11.67 9.68 3.87
C ALA A 220 11.51 8.76 5.10
N LEU A 221 10.30 8.36 5.44
CA LEU A 221 10.03 7.42 6.52
C LEU A 221 10.57 6.01 6.19
N ALA A 222 10.33 5.52 4.97
CA ALA A 222 10.71 4.19 4.51
C ALA A 222 12.23 3.99 4.35
N CYS A 223 12.99 5.03 4.01
CA CYS A 223 14.46 4.95 3.96
C CYS A 223 15.15 5.45 5.23
N GLY A 224 14.40 6.07 6.16
CA GLY A 224 14.97 6.73 7.32
C GLY A 224 15.86 7.92 6.95
N ALA A 225 15.36 8.77 6.05
CA ALA A 225 16.04 9.98 5.59
C ALA A 225 16.41 10.91 6.75
N ASP A 226 17.46 11.70 6.54
CA ASP A 226 17.96 12.66 7.51
C ASP A 226 17.19 13.97 7.50
N TRP A 227 16.69 14.36 6.32
CA TRP A 227 15.84 15.52 6.13
C TRP A 227 14.84 15.28 5.00
N VAL A 228 13.68 15.95 5.08
CA VAL A 228 12.64 15.92 4.04
C VAL A 228 12.08 17.32 3.84
N PHE A 229 11.82 17.69 2.58
CA PHE A 229 11.14 18.92 2.22
C PHE A 229 9.80 18.59 1.54
N ILE A 230 8.71 19.10 2.09
CA ILE A 230 7.35 18.93 1.58
C ILE A 230 6.60 20.27 1.56
N PRO A 231 5.70 20.50 0.59
CA PRO A 231 4.95 21.75 0.51
C PRO A 231 3.99 21.98 1.68
N GLU A 232 3.40 20.91 2.24
CA GLU A 232 2.42 21.04 3.33
C GLU A 232 3.06 21.38 4.68
N TYR A 233 4.37 21.12 4.84
CA TYR A 233 5.13 21.45 6.04
C TYR A 233 6.46 22.08 5.62
N PRO A 234 6.43 23.35 5.18
CA PRO A 234 7.64 24.06 4.82
C PRO A 234 8.54 24.21 6.04
N PRO A 235 9.87 24.25 5.83
CA PRO A 235 10.80 24.44 6.92
C PRO A 235 10.68 25.84 7.53
N GLU A 236 10.87 25.94 8.84
CA GLU A 236 10.91 27.23 9.57
C GLU A 236 12.16 28.04 9.21
N GLU A 237 12.15 29.35 9.50
CA GLU A 237 13.34 30.20 9.28
C GLU A 237 14.55 29.67 10.08
N GLY A 238 15.74 29.67 9.46
CA GLY A 238 16.94 29.09 10.06
C GLY A 238 17.05 27.57 9.93
N TRP A 239 16.22 26.95 9.08
CA TRP A 239 16.34 25.52 8.77
C TRP A 239 17.69 25.16 8.15
N GLU A 240 18.35 26.09 7.46
CA GLU A 240 19.66 25.87 6.86
C GLU A 240 20.71 25.49 7.92
N ASP A 241 20.71 26.21 9.04
CA ASP A 241 21.60 25.95 10.18
C ASP A 241 21.21 24.65 10.88
N SER A 242 19.92 24.46 11.12
CA SER A 242 19.38 23.26 11.77
C SER A 242 19.70 21.98 11.00
N MET A 243 19.55 22.03 9.67
CA MET A 243 19.91 20.93 8.78
C MET A 243 21.42 20.69 8.81
N CYS A 244 22.25 21.74 8.68
CA CYS A 244 23.69 21.58 8.70
C CYS A 244 24.21 20.99 10.03
N ALA A 245 23.65 21.43 11.16
CA ALA A 245 23.93 20.89 12.49
C ALA A 245 23.56 19.40 12.58
N LYS A 246 22.42 19.01 12.00
CA LYS A 246 22.00 17.60 11.98
C LYS A 246 22.96 16.73 11.16
N LEU A 247 23.35 17.18 9.98
CA LEU A 247 24.24 16.43 9.09
C LEU A 247 25.67 16.30 9.68
N SER A 248 26.15 17.34 10.37
CA SER A 248 27.44 17.29 11.07
C SER A 248 27.40 16.36 12.29
N GLU A 249 26.31 16.37 13.07
CA GLU A 249 26.07 15.45 14.18
C GLU A 249 26.05 13.99 13.70
N ASN A 250 25.37 13.73 12.57
CA ASN A 250 25.36 12.40 11.95
C ASN A 250 26.78 11.92 11.60
N ARG A 251 27.61 12.81 11.06
CA ARG A 251 29.01 12.50 10.74
C ARG A 251 29.84 12.25 12.00
N ALA A 252 29.63 13.03 13.06
CA ALA A 252 30.27 12.82 14.36
C ALA A 252 29.88 11.46 14.97
N ARG A 253 28.64 11.02 14.76
CA ARG A 253 28.15 9.68 15.11
C ARG A 253 28.65 8.56 14.17
N LYS A 254 29.62 8.87 13.30
CA LYS A 254 30.20 7.95 12.30
C LYS A 254 29.19 7.44 11.27
N LYS A 255 28.05 8.11 11.09
CA LYS A 255 27.16 7.83 9.96
C LYS A 255 27.91 8.20 8.67
N ARG A 256 28.03 7.21 7.78
CA ARG A 256 28.85 7.37 6.58
C ARG A 256 28.14 8.17 5.49
N LEU A 257 26.82 8.10 5.40
CA LEU A 257 26.04 8.80 4.38
C LEU A 257 24.97 9.70 5.00
N ASN A 258 24.47 10.63 4.19
CA ASN A 258 23.23 11.34 4.48
C ASN A 258 22.28 11.29 3.28
N ILE A 259 20.98 11.18 3.54
CA ILE A 259 19.93 11.18 2.50
C ILE A 259 18.94 12.28 2.81
N ILE A 260 18.72 13.15 1.82
CA ILE A 260 17.76 14.24 1.87
C ILE A 260 16.74 14.01 0.76
N ILE A 261 15.46 13.98 1.10
CA ILE A 261 14.36 13.83 0.13
C ILE A 261 13.72 15.19 -0.11
N VAL A 262 13.57 15.58 -1.37
CA VAL A 262 12.98 16.86 -1.78
C VAL A 262 11.79 16.57 -2.69
N ALA A 263 10.59 17.03 -2.32
CA ALA A 263 9.44 17.00 -3.22
C ALA A 263 9.62 18.02 -4.36
N GLU A 264 9.12 17.71 -5.57
CA GLU A 264 9.07 18.65 -6.71
C GLU A 264 8.45 20.00 -6.31
N GLY A 265 7.40 19.96 -5.49
CA GLY A 265 6.70 21.12 -4.96
C GLY A 265 7.28 21.74 -3.70
N ALA A 266 8.51 21.41 -3.27
CA ALA A 266 9.05 21.91 -2.02
C ALA A 266 9.15 23.45 -1.99
N ILE A 267 8.63 24.06 -0.93
CA ILE A 267 8.59 25.52 -0.71
C ILE A 267 9.05 25.87 0.70
N ASP A 268 9.47 27.12 0.90
CA ASP A 268 9.67 27.73 2.21
C ASP A 268 8.37 28.36 2.75
N CYS A 269 8.43 28.94 3.96
CA CYS A 269 7.30 29.61 4.60
C CYS A 269 6.80 30.85 3.86
N HIS A 270 7.56 31.36 2.89
CA HIS A 270 7.23 32.50 2.02
C HIS A 270 6.83 32.04 0.60
N ASN A 271 6.48 30.75 0.44
CA ASN A 271 6.10 30.10 -0.81
C ASN A 271 7.19 30.17 -1.91
N LYS A 272 8.46 30.37 -1.53
CA LYS A 272 9.57 30.33 -2.49
C LYS A 272 10.04 28.89 -2.69
N PRO A 273 10.24 28.45 -3.94
CA PRO A 273 10.70 27.09 -4.22
C PRO A 273 12.05 26.75 -3.56
N ILE A 274 12.13 25.57 -2.94
CA ILE A 274 13.36 24.98 -2.43
C ILE A 274 13.80 23.91 -3.43
N THR A 275 14.77 24.24 -4.28
CA THR A 275 15.27 23.31 -5.30
C THR A 275 16.33 22.37 -4.74
N SER A 276 16.44 21.18 -5.33
CA SER A 276 17.47 20.19 -4.97
C SER A 276 18.90 20.72 -5.14
N GLU A 277 19.15 21.55 -6.16
CA GLU A 277 20.45 22.21 -6.34
C GLU A 277 20.74 23.24 -5.24
N LYS A 278 19.74 24.02 -4.79
CA LYS A 278 19.91 24.94 -3.64
C LYS A 278 20.33 24.19 -2.38
N VAL A 279 19.70 23.04 -2.11
CA VAL A 279 20.04 22.20 -0.95
C VAL A 279 21.46 21.64 -1.06
N LYS A 280 21.87 21.19 -2.26
CA LYS A 280 23.22 20.71 -2.53
C LYS A 280 24.26 21.81 -2.33
N ASP A 281 24.06 22.98 -2.92
CA ASP A 281 24.99 24.11 -2.81
C ASP A 281 25.16 24.54 -1.35
N LEU A 282 24.06 24.55 -0.58
CA LEU A 282 24.09 24.82 0.86
C LEU A 282 24.98 23.84 1.63
N VAL A 283 24.80 22.54 1.40
CA VAL A 283 25.58 21.49 2.06
C VAL A 283 27.06 21.56 1.67
N VAL A 284 27.35 21.83 0.39
CA VAL A 284 28.74 21.97 -0.11
C VAL A 284 29.41 23.20 0.50
N GLN A 285 28.75 24.36 0.50
CA GLN A 285 29.33 25.62 0.98
C GLN A 285 29.55 25.63 2.50
N ARG A 286 28.60 25.09 3.28
CA ARG A 286 28.67 25.14 4.75
C ARG A 286 29.41 23.98 5.39
N LEU A 287 29.29 22.77 4.84
CA LEU A 287 29.85 21.55 5.45
C LEU A 287 31.01 20.95 4.65
N GLY A 288 31.20 21.33 3.38
CA GLY A 288 32.24 20.76 2.52
C GLY A 288 32.02 19.27 2.19
N PHE A 289 30.80 18.74 2.34
CA PHE A 289 30.51 17.34 2.05
C PHE A 289 30.35 17.12 0.53
N ASP A 290 30.92 16.03 -0.01
CA ASP A 290 30.68 15.59 -1.40
C ASP A 290 29.19 15.24 -1.55
N THR A 291 28.47 16.10 -2.27
CA THR A 291 27.01 16.08 -2.37
C THR A 291 26.57 15.91 -3.81
N ARG A 292 25.63 14.99 -4.04
CA ARG A 292 25.08 14.68 -5.36
C ARG A 292 23.57 14.83 -5.36
N VAL A 293 23.05 15.31 -6.48
CA VAL A 293 21.61 15.42 -6.75
C VAL A 293 21.21 14.29 -7.68
N THR A 294 20.07 13.67 -7.43
CA THR A 294 19.45 12.71 -8.34
C THR A 294 17.98 13.03 -8.47
N ILE A 295 17.57 13.39 -9.68
CA ILE A 295 16.17 13.63 -10.02
C ILE A 295 15.62 12.33 -10.58
N LEU A 296 14.74 11.67 -9.83
CA LEU A 296 14.21 10.35 -10.22
C LEU A 296 13.33 10.44 -11.48
N GLY A 297 12.63 11.56 -11.65
CA GLY A 297 11.76 11.80 -12.79
C GLY A 297 10.72 10.70 -13.00
N HIS A 298 10.50 10.34 -14.26
CA HIS A 298 9.41 9.44 -14.67
C HIS A 298 9.63 7.95 -14.35
N VAL A 299 10.78 7.56 -13.79
CA VAL A 299 10.97 6.20 -13.25
C VAL A 299 9.89 5.88 -12.22
N GLN A 300 9.41 6.89 -11.49
CA GLN A 300 8.36 6.79 -10.48
C GLN A 300 6.98 6.41 -11.04
N ARG A 301 6.71 6.65 -12.34
CA ARG A 301 5.48 6.24 -13.03
C ARG A 301 5.61 4.93 -13.78
N GLY A 302 6.85 4.51 -14.04
CA GLY A 302 7.17 3.29 -14.76
C GLY A 302 7.22 2.05 -13.88
N GLY A 303 7.51 0.91 -14.50
CA GLY A 303 7.62 -0.37 -13.82
C GLY A 303 6.28 -1.09 -13.67
N THR A 304 6.34 -2.21 -12.95
CA THR A 304 5.21 -3.11 -12.76
C THR A 304 4.39 -2.68 -11.53
N PRO A 305 3.05 -2.77 -11.54
CA PRO A 305 2.24 -2.46 -10.36
C PRO A 305 2.55 -3.42 -9.20
N SER A 306 2.68 -2.87 -7.99
CA SER A 306 2.86 -3.64 -6.76
C SER A 306 1.65 -4.52 -6.46
N ALA A 307 1.80 -5.50 -5.58
CA ALA A 307 0.69 -6.35 -5.15
C ALA A 307 -0.47 -5.50 -4.59
N PHE A 308 -0.15 -4.49 -3.78
CA PHE A 308 -1.12 -3.56 -3.19
C PHE A 308 -1.94 -2.83 -4.26
N ASP A 309 -1.28 -2.19 -5.25
CA ASP A 309 -1.99 -1.44 -6.28
C ASP A 309 -2.83 -2.34 -7.20
N ARG A 310 -2.39 -3.57 -7.48
CA ARG A 310 -3.22 -4.53 -8.25
C ARG A 310 -4.48 -4.91 -7.52
N ILE A 311 -4.37 -5.22 -6.23
CA ILE A 311 -5.49 -5.59 -5.36
C ILE A 311 -6.44 -4.40 -5.21
N LEU A 312 -5.89 -3.21 -4.89
CA LEU A 312 -6.64 -1.98 -4.71
C LEU A 312 -7.44 -1.64 -5.96
N ALA A 313 -6.78 -1.56 -7.11
CA ALA A 313 -7.41 -1.25 -8.38
C ALA A 313 -8.45 -2.29 -8.78
N SER A 314 -8.20 -3.58 -8.51
CA SER A 314 -9.16 -4.64 -8.80
C SER A 314 -10.43 -4.51 -7.94
N ARG A 315 -10.28 -4.26 -6.64
CA ARG A 315 -11.41 -4.04 -5.72
C ARG A 315 -12.22 -2.81 -6.11
N MET A 316 -11.54 -1.69 -6.38
CA MET A 316 -12.20 -0.45 -6.77
C MET A 316 -12.90 -0.56 -8.14
N GLY A 317 -12.33 -1.29 -9.09
CA GLY A 317 -12.95 -1.49 -10.41
C GLY A 317 -14.23 -2.31 -10.35
N VAL A 318 -14.28 -3.33 -9.48
CA VAL A 318 -15.51 -4.09 -9.21
C VAL A 318 -16.57 -3.17 -8.58
N GLU A 319 -16.19 -2.45 -7.53
CA GLU A 319 -17.10 -1.53 -6.83
C GLU A 319 -17.60 -0.40 -7.75
N ALA A 320 -16.78 0.06 -8.70
CA ALA A 320 -17.19 1.08 -9.67
C ALA A 320 -18.31 0.60 -10.58
N VAL A 321 -18.26 -0.66 -11.03
CA VAL A 321 -19.33 -1.24 -11.84
C VAL A 321 -20.61 -1.39 -11.01
N LEU A 322 -20.50 -1.83 -9.76
CA LEU A 322 -21.65 -1.90 -8.86
C LEU A 322 -22.29 -0.52 -8.66
N ALA A 323 -21.46 0.50 -8.38
CA ALA A 323 -21.92 1.87 -8.21
C ALA A 323 -22.63 2.41 -9.47
N LEU A 324 -22.11 2.11 -10.67
CA LEU A 324 -22.76 2.50 -11.93
C LEU A 324 -24.11 1.81 -12.14
N LEU A 325 -24.24 0.53 -11.74
CA LEU A 325 -25.47 -0.22 -11.90
C LEU A 325 -26.56 0.18 -10.91
N GLU A 326 -26.16 0.51 -9.68
CA GLU A 326 -27.03 0.97 -8.59
C GLU A 326 -27.39 2.46 -8.69
N ALA A 327 -26.67 3.23 -9.52
CA ALA A 327 -26.93 4.64 -9.72
C ALA A 327 -28.34 4.90 -10.28
N THR A 328 -28.98 5.93 -9.72
CA THR A 328 -30.30 6.43 -10.13
C THR A 328 -30.18 7.90 -10.54
N PRO A 329 -31.15 8.49 -11.27
CA PRO A 329 -31.09 9.90 -11.66
C PRO A 329 -30.78 10.89 -10.53
N ALA A 330 -31.17 10.57 -9.29
CA ALA A 330 -30.94 11.39 -8.11
C ALA A 330 -29.56 11.19 -7.47
N THR A 331 -28.85 10.08 -7.76
CA THR A 331 -27.54 9.86 -7.15
C THR A 331 -26.49 10.81 -7.73
N PRO A 332 -25.71 11.50 -6.89
CA PRO A 332 -24.60 12.30 -7.36
C PRO A 332 -23.51 11.41 -7.97
N ALA A 333 -22.65 11.99 -8.82
CA ALA A 333 -21.44 11.29 -9.25
C ALA A 333 -20.59 10.97 -8.03
N CYS A 334 -20.05 9.76 -7.97
CA CYS A 334 -19.23 9.33 -6.85
C CYS A 334 -17.83 8.92 -7.29
N VAL A 335 -16.89 9.01 -6.36
CA VAL A 335 -15.56 8.43 -6.46
C VAL A 335 -15.52 7.18 -5.60
N VAL A 336 -15.03 6.09 -6.17
CA VAL A 336 -14.73 4.87 -5.43
C VAL A 336 -13.37 5.05 -4.76
N SER A 337 -13.36 4.90 -3.45
CA SER A 337 -12.24 5.22 -2.57
C SER A 337 -11.97 4.07 -1.61
N LEU A 338 -10.78 4.04 -1.02
CA LEU A 338 -10.45 3.16 0.10
C LEU A 338 -10.48 3.97 1.39
N SER A 339 -11.31 3.57 2.34
CA SER A 339 -11.30 4.11 3.70
C SER A 339 -11.31 2.97 4.71
N GLY A 340 -10.32 2.93 5.61
CA GLY A 340 -10.24 1.88 6.63
C GLY A 340 -10.17 0.47 6.05
N ASN A 341 -9.46 0.29 4.94
CA ASN A 341 -9.38 -0.96 4.17
C ASN A 341 -10.71 -1.45 3.57
N GLN A 342 -11.75 -0.63 3.54
CA GLN A 342 -13.03 -0.93 2.88
C GLN A 342 -13.24 -0.01 1.67
N ALA A 343 -13.91 -0.54 0.65
CA ALA A 343 -14.30 0.26 -0.51
C ALA A 343 -15.51 1.13 -0.13
N VAL A 344 -15.40 2.43 -0.35
CA VAL A 344 -16.45 3.40 -0.04
C VAL A 344 -16.73 4.27 -1.26
N ARG A 345 -17.95 4.77 -1.36
CA ARG A 345 -18.39 5.70 -2.41
C ARG A 345 -18.54 7.09 -1.80
N LEU A 346 -17.79 8.06 -2.32
CA LEU A 346 -17.84 9.43 -1.85
C LEU A 346 -18.37 10.37 -2.93
N PRO A 347 -19.13 11.42 -2.59
CA PRO A 347 -19.54 12.41 -3.58
C PRO A 347 -18.32 13.06 -4.25
N LEU A 348 -18.26 12.97 -5.58
CA LEU A 348 -17.12 13.43 -6.36
C LEU A 348 -16.83 14.93 -6.12
N MET A 349 -17.89 15.73 -6.04
CA MET A 349 -17.77 17.19 -5.88
C MET A 349 -17.15 17.60 -4.56
N GLU A 350 -17.52 16.93 -3.47
CA GLU A 350 -16.97 17.21 -2.14
C GLU A 350 -15.47 16.91 -2.13
N CYS A 351 -15.05 15.77 -2.70
CA CYS A 351 -13.63 15.40 -2.77
C CYS A 351 -12.80 16.37 -3.62
N VAL A 352 -13.33 16.84 -4.75
CA VAL A 352 -12.64 17.83 -5.61
C VAL A 352 -12.52 19.18 -4.89
N GLN A 353 -13.59 19.65 -4.25
CA GLN A 353 -13.58 20.90 -3.48
C GLN A 353 -12.55 20.85 -2.35
N MET A 354 -12.55 19.77 -1.55
CA MET A 354 -11.57 19.59 -0.49
C MET A 354 -10.12 19.58 -1.01
N THR A 355 -9.89 18.99 -2.18
CA THR A 355 -8.55 18.96 -2.81
C THR A 355 -8.08 20.36 -3.20
N GLN A 356 -8.97 21.18 -3.76
CA GLN A 356 -8.70 22.57 -4.11
C GLN A 356 -8.48 23.45 -2.86
N GLU A 357 -9.20 23.18 -1.78
CA GLU A 357 -9.02 23.85 -0.49
C GLU A 357 -7.62 23.63 0.08
N VAL A 358 -7.01 22.45 -0.11
CA VAL A 358 -5.61 22.22 0.30
C VAL A 358 -4.67 23.17 -0.41
N GLN A 359 -4.80 23.29 -1.74
CA GLN A 359 -3.95 24.19 -2.52
C GLN A 359 -4.15 25.65 -2.07
N LYS A 360 -5.40 26.07 -1.89
CA LYS A 360 -5.72 27.41 -1.38
C LYS A 360 -5.11 27.67 0.00
N ALA A 361 -5.16 26.69 0.91
CA ALA A 361 -4.56 26.81 2.23
C ALA A 361 -3.03 26.98 2.14
N MET A 362 -2.35 26.27 1.24
CA MET A 362 -0.90 26.45 1.02
C MET A 362 -0.57 27.81 0.40
N ASP A 363 -1.37 28.29 -0.56
CA ASP A 363 -1.17 29.58 -1.23
C ASP A 363 -1.34 30.76 -0.26
N GLU A 364 -2.23 30.62 0.73
CA GLU A 364 -2.48 31.61 1.77
C GLU A 364 -1.55 31.46 3.00
N GLY A 365 -0.57 30.55 2.97
CA GLY A 365 0.36 30.31 4.08
C GLY A 365 -0.25 29.57 5.30
N ARG A 366 -1.45 29.00 5.16
CA ARG A 366 -2.17 28.23 6.19
C ARG A 366 -1.74 26.76 6.22
N PHE A 367 -0.44 26.49 6.38
CA PHE A 367 0.16 25.15 6.26
C PHE A 367 -0.38 24.12 7.27
N LEU A 368 -0.66 24.51 8.52
CA LEU A 368 -1.25 23.61 9.51
C LEU A 368 -2.64 23.11 9.11
N GLU A 369 -3.40 23.93 8.39
CA GLU A 369 -4.70 23.56 7.85
C GLU A 369 -4.54 22.62 6.65
N ALA A 370 -3.58 22.89 5.76
CA ALA A 370 -3.25 22.01 4.64
C ALA A 370 -2.90 20.58 5.10
N VAL A 371 -2.10 20.43 6.16
CA VAL A 371 -1.77 19.12 6.77
C VAL A 371 -3.04 18.42 7.28
N LYS A 372 -3.96 19.14 7.91
CA LYS A 372 -5.22 18.57 8.42
C LYS A 372 -6.15 18.15 7.29
N LEU A 373 -6.25 18.94 6.22
CA LEU A 373 -7.08 18.64 5.06
C LEU A 373 -6.58 17.43 4.27
N ARG A 374 -5.26 17.17 4.24
CA ARG A 374 -4.67 15.92 3.72
C ARG A 374 -5.10 14.68 4.53
N GLY A 375 -5.55 14.87 5.77
CA GLY A 375 -6.13 13.83 6.60
C GLY A 375 -5.18 13.25 7.65
N ARG A 376 -5.76 12.46 8.56
CA ARG A 376 -5.08 11.91 9.74
C ARG A 376 -3.91 11.00 9.39
N SER A 377 -3.97 10.31 8.25
CA SER A 377 -2.87 9.43 7.79
C SER A 377 -1.60 10.24 7.51
N PHE A 378 -1.75 11.36 6.78
CA PHE A 378 -0.66 12.27 6.46
C PHE A 378 -0.04 12.87 7.73
N GLU A 379 -0.88 13.41 8.62
CA GLU A 379 -0.45 13.98 9.90
C GLU A 379 0.32 12.97 10.76
N ASN A 380 -0.17 11.73 10.85
CA ASN A 380 0.49 10.66 11.59
C ASN A 380 1.86 10.31 10.99
N ASN A 381 1.98 10.25 9.65
CA ASN A 381 3.25 10.01 8.98
C ASN A 381 4.24 11.13 9.29
N LEU A 382 3.80 12.39 9.24
CA LEU A 382 4.63 13.57 9.51
C LEU A 382 5.12 13.60 10.96
N ASN A 383 4.22 13.36 11.92
CA ASN A 383 4.56 13.33 13.34
C ASN A 383 5.52 12.17 13.66
N THR A 384 5.29 10.99 13.07
CA THR A 384 6.19 9.83 13.23
C THR A 384 7.57 10.13 12.65
N TYR A 385 7.64 10.75 11.48
CA TYR A 385 8.91 11.15 10.88
C TYR A 385 9.68 12.11 11.80
N LYS A 386 9.04 13.18 12.29
CA LYS A 386 9.65 14.16 13.21
C LYS A 386 10.23 13.51 14.46
N LEU A 387 9.48 12.58 15.08
CA LEU A 387 9.91 11.84 16.27
C LEU A 387 11.14 10.96 16.04
N LEU A 388 11.30 10.44 14.82
CA LEU A 388 12.36 9.49 14.48
C LEU A 388 13.60 10.15 13.87
N SER A 389 13.47 11.32 13.23
CA SER A 389 14.58 12.04 12.58
C SER A 389 15.30 12.97 13.56
N HIS A 390 14.56 13.71 14.38
CA HIS A 390 15.11 14.68 15.33
C HIS A 390 15.23 14.09 16.73
N LYS A 391 16.47 13.84 17.16
CA LYS A 391 16.75 13.61 18.58
C LYS A 391 16.88 14.98 19.25
N LYS A 392 16.03 15.27 20.23
CA LYS A 392 16.22 16.44 21.09
C LYS A 392 17.52 16.28 21.91
N PRO A 393 18.21 17.37 22.28
CA PRO A 393 19.34 17.30 23.20
C PRO A 393 18.98 16.53 24.47
N ASP A 394 19.91 15.76 25.03
CA ASP A 394 19.63 14.93 26.22
C ASP A 394 19.18 15.76 27.44
N ALA A 395 19.49 17.06 27.47
CA ALA A 395 19.03 17.99 28.49
C ALA A 395 17.52 18.31 28.40
N GLU A 396 16.92 18.20 27.22
CA GLU A 396 15.51 18.50 26.95
C GLU A 396 14.61 17.26 26.97
N LEU A 397 15.21 16.06 27.03
CA LEU A 397 14.46 14.82 27.12
C LEU A 397 13.80 14.69 28.50
N PRO A 398 12.55 14.22 28.58
CA PRO A 398 11.93 13.92 29.86
C PRO A 398 12.78 12.85 30.55
N LYS A 399 13.15 13.06 31.82
CA LYS A 399 13.90 12.07 32.59
C LYS A 399 12.93 11.00 33.10
N SER A 400 13.01 9.80 32.53
CA SER A 400 12.31 8.62 33.03
C SER A 400 13.34 7.57 33.49
N ASN A 401 13.05 6.92 34.60
CA ASN A 401 13.88 5.82 35.12
C ASN A 401 13.35 4.45 34.70
N PHE A 402 12.49 4.38 33.67
CA PHE A 402 11.92 3.11 33.22
C PHE A 402 12.81 2.41 32.20
N ASN A 403 12.96 1.10 32.39
CA ASN A 403 13.64 0.20 31.48
C ASN A 403 12.59 -0.57 30.66
N VAL A 404 12.65 -0.49 29.33
CA VAL A 404 11.73 -1.19 28.43
C VAL A 404 12.51 -2.21 27.60
N ALA A 405 12.04 -3.45 27.56
CA ALA A 405 12.66 -4.51 26.77
C ALA A 405 11.93 -4.71 25.44
N VAL A 406 12.69 -4.83 24.35
CA VAL A 406 12.19 -5.11 22.99
C VAL A 406 12.77 -6.44 22.52
N LEU A 407 11.92 -7.32 21.99
CA LEU A 407 12.33 -8.63 21.47
C LEU A 407 11.52 -9.07 20.26
N ASN A 408 12.15 -9.92 19.43
CA ASN A 408 11.53 -10.52 18.27
C ASN A 408 11.21 -12.00 18.52
N VAL A 409 9.99 -12.43 18.18
CA VAL A 409 9.50 -13.80 18.43
C VAL A 409 8.76 -14.35 17.21
N GLY A 410 8.98 -15.62 16.89
CA GLY A 410 8.41 -16.28 15.72
C GLY A 410 9.39 -16.40 14.55
N ALA A 411 8.87 -16.70 13.36
CA ALA A 411 9.66 -16.74 12.12
C ALA A 411 10.11 -15.32 11.69
N PRO A 412 11.25 -15.17 10.99
CA PRO A 412 11.66 -13.88 10.44
C PRO A 412 10.60 -13.28 9.51
N ALA A 413 10.33 -11.99 9.68
CA ALA A 413 9.45 -11.22 8.82
C ALA A 413 10.13 -9.91 8.39
N ALA A 414 10.03 -9.57 7.11
CA ALA A 414 10.60 -8.35 6.59
C ALA A 414 9.89 -7.12 7.21
N GLY A 415 10.65 -6.26 7.88
CA GLY A 415 10.14 -5.08 8.60
C GLY A 415 10.28 -5.15 10.13
N MET A 416 10.65 -6.32 10.70
CA MET A 416 10.98 -6.43 12.13
C MET A 416 12.07 -5.43 12.56
N ASN A 417 13.10 -5.23 11.74
CA ASN A 417 14.18 -4.28 12.04
C ASN A 417 13.70 -2.82 12.02
N ALA A 418 12.80 -2.46 11.10
CA ALA A 418 12.19 -1.13 11.05
C ALA A 418 11.32 -0.87 12.30
N ALA A 419 10.58 -1.89 12.74
CA ALA A 419 9.80 -1.87 13.97
C ALA A 419 10.67 -1.67 15.21
N VAL A 420 11.74 -2.46 15.37
CA VAL A 420 12.70 -2.32 16.48
C VAL A 420 13.33 -0.92 16.48
N ARG A 421 13.78 -0.43 15.31
CA ARG A 421 14.35 0.92 15.18
C ARG A 421 13.38 1.99 15.68
N ALA A 422 12.11 1.90 15.29
CA ALA A 422 11.10 2.86 15.70
C ALA A 422 10.83 2.80 17.20
N ALA A 423 10.67 1.59 17.76
CA ALA A 423 10.48 1.38 19.20
C ALA A 423 11.64 1.97 20.03
N VAL A 424 12.88 1.68 19.64
CA VAL A 424 14.08 2.17 20.33
C VAL A 424 14.15 3.70 20.29
N ARG A 425 13.99 4.31 19.11
CA ARG A 425 14.08 5.77 18.98
C ARG A 425 12.98 6.50 19.74
N VAL A 426 11.73 6.04 19.64
CA VAL A 426 10.61 6.65 20.37
C VAL A 426 10.77 6.47 21.87
N GLY A 427 11.21 5.29 22.32
CA GLY A 427 11.44 5.02 23.74
C GLY A 427 12.52 5.94 24.34
N ILE A 428 13.62 6.17 23.62
CA ILE A 428 14.67 7.13 24.02
C ILE A 428 14.14 8.56 24.03
N THR A 429 13.33 8.96 23.05
CA THR A 429 12.71 10.30 23.00
C THR A 429 11.73 10.52 24.16
N GLU A 430 11.06 9.48 24.63
CA GLU A 430 10.21 9.50 25.83
C GLU A 430 11.01 9.37 27.15
N GLY A 431 12.33 9.24 27.06
CA GLY A 431 13.24 9.24 28.21
C GLY A 431 13.53 7.88 28.82
N HIS A 432 13.09 6.79 28.20
CA HIS A 432 13.26 5.44 28.72
C HIS A 432 14.61 4.84 28.32
N LYS A 433 15.14 3.94 29.15
CA LYS A 433 16.27 3.07 28.80
C LYS A 433 15.75 1.86 28.05
N ILE A 434 16.29 1.58 26.88
CA ILE A 434 15.80 0.49 26.03
C ILE A 434 16.79 -0.67 26.04
N PHE A 435 16.27 -1.86 26.29
CA PHE A 435 17.01 -3.12 26.28
C PHE A 435 16.56 -3.98 25.11
N ALA A 436 17.51 -4.42 24.30
CA ALA A 436 17.26 -5.38 23.24
C ALA A 436 17.53 -6.80 23.76
N VAL A 437 16.55 -7.68 23.64
CA VAL A 437 16.70 -9.10 23.95
C VAL A 437 17.04 -9.86 22.67
N ILE A 438 18.15 -10.60 22.71
CA ILE A 438 18.66 -11.33 21.56
C ILE A 438 18.04 -12.74 21.54
N ASP A 439 17.72 -13.27 20.35
CA ASP A 439 17.21 -14.64 20.14
C ASP A 439 15.85 -14.95 20.82
N GLY A 440 14.97 -13.96 20.98
CA GLY A 440 13.61 -14.13 21.52
C GLY A 440 13.60 -14.63 22.97
N PHE A 441 12.58 -15.41 23.36
CA PHE A 441 12.42 -15.91 24.74
C PHE A 441 13.56 -16.85 25.18
N GLU A 442 14.16 -17.59 24.25
CA GLU A 442 15.28 -18.48 24.57
C GLU A 442 16.51 -17.70 25.00
N GLY A 443 16.86 -16.62 24.28
CA GLY A 443 17.95 -15.76 24.69
C GLY A 443 17.59 -14.90 25.90
N PHE A 444 16.31 -14.55 26.08
CA PHE A 444 15.82 -13.92 27.32
C PHE A 444 16.12 -14.81 28.53
N ALA A 445 15.74 -16.08 28.50
CA ALA A 445 16.00 -17.03 29.59
C ALA A 445 17.49 -17.24 29.89
N ARG A 446 18.37 -16.97 28.92
CA ARG A 446 19.84 -17.05 29.05
C ARG A 446 20.48 -15.72 29.47
N GLY A 447 19.69 -14.65 29.67
CA GLY A 447 20.20 -13.33 30.03
C GLY A 447 20.92 -12.60 28.89
N LYS A 448 20.64 -12.94 27.62
CA LYS A 448 21.20 -12.23 26.46
C LYS A 448 20.46 -10.90 26.22
N ILE A 449 20.66 -9.95 27.13
CA ILE A 449 20.00 -8.65 27.13
C ILE A 449 21.08 -7.57 27.02
N LYS A 450 20.89 -6.60 26.11
CA LYS A 450 21.85 -5.52 25.88
C LYS A 450 21.13 -4.17 25.83
N GLU A 451 21.65 -3.17 26.53
CA GLU A 451 21.18 -1.79 26.36
C GLU A 451 21.49 -1.31 24.93
N ILE A 452 20.49 -0.70 24.28
CA ILE A 452 20.59 -0.24 22.90
C ILE A 452 20.43 1.28 22.83
N SER A 453 21.32 1.93 22.08
CA SER A 453 21.37 3.38 21.91
C SER A 453 20.75 3.82 20.59
N TRP A 454 20.54 5.13 20.45
CA TRP A 454 20.01 5.75 19.22
C TRP A 454 20.83 5.43 17.97
N GLY A 455 22.16 5.35 18.12
CA GLY A 455 23.09 5.08 17.03
C GLY A 455 23.07 3.63 16.54
N ASP A 456 22.80 2.68 17.44
CA ASP A 456 22.86 1.24 17.15
C ASP A 456 21.82 0.80 16.12
N VAL A 457 20.64 1.44 16.12
CA VAL A 457 19.53 1.16 15.19
C VAL A 457 19.59 2.00 13.91
N GLY A 458 20.69 2.70 13.66
CA GLY A 458 20.91 3.48 12.45
C GLY A 458 20.95 2.58 11.20
N GLY A 459 20.13 2.89 10.18
CA GLY A 459 20.13 2.16 8.90
C GLY A 459 19.32 0.86 8.89
N TRP A 460 18.59 0.54 9.95
CA TRP A 460 17.82 -0.71 10.07
C TRP A 460 16.51 -0.72 9.27
N THR A 461 16.03 0.44 8.80
CA THR A 461 14.71 0.57 8.16
C THR A 461 14.57 -0.34 6.92
N GLY A 462 15.60 -0.41 6.07
CA GLY A 462 15.60 -1.22 4.85
C GLY A 462 16.17 -2.64 5.00
N GLN A 463 16.46 -3.09 6.22
CA GLN A 463 17.09 -4.39 6.44
C GLN A 463 16.05 -5.50 6.62
N GLY A 464 16.19 -6.58 5.84
CA GLY A 464 15.39 -7.80 5.97
C GLY A 464 15.72 -8.64 7.22
N GLY A 465 14.90 -9.65 7.48
CA GLY A 465 15.10 -10.57 8.61
C GLY A 465 15.01 -9.91 9.99
N SER A 466 15.78 -10.44 10.96
CA SER A 466 15.84 -9.95 12.34
C SER A 466 17.29 -9.83 12.81
N ILE A 467 17.76 -8.60 13.05
CA ILE A 467 19.13 -8.32 13.56
C ILE A 467 19.26 -8.75 15.02
N LEU A 468 18.18 -8.65 15.80
CA LEU A 468 18.14 -9.17 17.19
C LEU A 468 18.13 -10.70 17.26
N GLY A 469 17.91 -11.39 16.14
CA GLY A 469 17.56 -12.80 16.14
C GLY A 469 16.09 -13.01 16.50
N THR A 470 15.51 -14.10 16.02
CA THR A 470 14.12 -14.48 16.34
C THR A 470 14.00 -15.99 16.41
N LYS A 471 13.15 -16.49 17.29
CA LYS A 471 12.91 -17.92 17.53
C LYS A 471 11.42 -18.17 17.77
N ARG A 472 10.95 -19.36 17.39
CA ARG A 472 9.57 -19.83 17.65
C ARG A 472 9.37 -20.39 19.07
N THR A 473 10.42 -20.38 19.89
CA THR A 473 10.40 -20.95 21.24
C THR A 473 9.47 -20.16 22.16
N LEU A 474 8.54 -20.85 22.83
CA LEU A 474 7.60 -20.28 23.79
C LEU A 474 8.21 -20.14 25.21
N PRO A 475 7.74 -19.19 26.03
CA PRO A 475 8.29 -18.91 27.35
C PRO A 475 7.91 -19.93 28.44
N ALA A 476 6.88 -20.76 28.28
CA ALA A 476 6.37 -21.68 29.31
C ALA A 476 7.44 -22.51 30.04
N LYS A 477 8.46 -23.00 29.33
CA LYS A 477 9.54 -23.82 29.92
C LYS A 477 10.57 -23.01 30.71
N TYR A 478 10.55 -21.68 30.58
CA TYR A 478 11.60 -20.80 31.07
C TYR A 478 11.08 -19.63 31.91
N LEU A 479 9.82 -19.69 32.36
CA LEU A 479 9.16 -18.59 33.08
C LEU A 479 10.00 -18.07 34.26
N GLU A 480 10.46 -18.96 35.14
CA GLU A 480 11.29 -18.60 36.30
C GLU A 480 12.56 -17.84 35.88
N LYS A 481 13.28 -18.35 34.88
CA LYS A 481 14.51 -17.72 34.38
C LYS A 481 14.24 -16.36 33.74
N ILE A 482 13.13 -16.23 33.00
CA ILE A 482 12.74 -14.95 32.39
C ILE A 482 12.38 -13.94 33.48
N ALA A 483 11.64 -14.35 34.52
CA ALA A 483 11.33 -13.50 35.66
C ALA A 483 12.59 -13.02 36.38
N ASP A 484 13.57 -13.91 36.63
CA ASP A 484 14.85 -13.52 37.23
C ASP A 484 15.62 -12.49 36.39
N GLN A 485 15.57 -12.62 35.06
CA GLN A 485 16.21 -11.65 34.16
C GLN A 485 15.47 -10.31 34.13
N MET A 486 14.14 -10.31 34.22
CA MET A 486 13.35 -9.09 34.39
C MET A 486 13.67 -8.38 35.70
N ARG A 487 13.81 -9.13 36.79
CA ARG A 487 14.22 -8.59 38.10
C ARG A 487 15.64 -8.01 38.05
N THR A 488 16.59 -8.76 37.50
CA THR A 488 18.01 -8.37 37.43
C THR A 488 18.23 -7.09 36.62
N ASN A 489 17.50 -6.95 35.51
CA ASN A 489 17.62 -5.78 34.62
C ASN A 489 16.57 -4.70 34.92
N ASN A 490 15.76 -4.87 35.98
CA ASN A 490 14.68 -3.99 36.38
C ASN A 490 13.75 -3.61 35.21
N ILE A 491 13.31 -4.59 34.41
CA ILE A 491 12.47 -4.36 33.22
C ILE A 491 11.06 -3.97 33.66
N ASN A 492 10.62 -2.78 33.25
CA ASN A 492 9.33 -2.20 33.64
C ASN A 492 8.24 -2.35 32.56
N ALA A 493 8.59 -2.69 31.33
CA ALA A 493 7.63 -3.00 30.27
C ALA A 493 8.27 -3.88 29.19
N LEU A 494 7.42 -4.61 28.46
CA LEU A 494 7.82 -5.53 27.40
C LEU A 494 7.12 -5.20 26.08
N MET A 495 7.90 -5.08 25.00
CA MET A 495 7.39 -4.93 23.64
C MET A 495 7.85 -6.10 22.77
N VAL A 496 6.91 -6.92 22.33
CA VAL A 496 7.17 -8.12 21.51
C VAL A 496 6.79 -7.85 20.07
N ILE A 497 7.72 -8.03 19.14
CA ILE A 497 7.45 -7.93 17.70
C ILE A 497 7.48 -9.34 17.12
N GLY A 498 6.36 -9.85 16.61
CA GLY A 498 6.32 -11.25 16.23
C GLY A 498 5.01 -11.79 15.68
N GLY A 499 5.03 -13.08 15.36
CA GLY A 499 3.88 -13.81 14.82
C GLY A 499 2.98 -14.42 15.89
N PHE A 500 2.32 -15.53 15.53
CA PHE A 500 1.42 -16.24 16.43
C PHE A 500 2.12 -16.74 17.72
N GLU A 501 3.40 -17.09 17.64
CA GLU A 501 4.18 -17.50 18.81
C GLU A 501 4.39 -16.36 19.82
N ALA A 502 4.45 -15.11 19.37
CA ALA A 502 4.49 -13.96 20.25
C ALA A 502 3.16 -13.77 20.99
N TYR A 503 2.04 -13.97 20.28
CA TYR A 503 0.69 -13.92 20.86
C TYR A 503 0.51 -14.99 21.94
N LEU A 504 0.85 -16.25 21.63
CA LEU A 504 0.84 -17.34 22.61
C LEU A 504 1.78 -17.07 23.78
N GLY A 505 3.00 -16.59 23.50
CA GLY A 505 3.97 -16.29 24.56
C GLY A 505 3.47 -15.22 25.53
N LEU A 506 2.76 -14.20 25.04
CA LEU A 506 2.16 -13.19 25.92
C LEU A 506 0.98 -13.74 26.73
N LEU A 507 0.20 -14.67 26.20
CA LEU A 507 -0.85 -15.36 26.97
C LEU A 507 -0.24 -16.19 28.10
N GLU A 508 0.85 -16.92 27.83
CA GLU A 508 1.59 -17.68 28.85
C GLU A 508 2.15 -16.76 29.93
N LEU A 509 2.78 -15.64 29.56
CA LEU A 509 3.27 -14.65 30.52
C LEU A 509 2.14 -14.00 31.33
N SER A 510 0.99 -13.73 30.70
CA SER A 510 -0.19 -13.19 31.38
C SER A 510 -0.74 -14.17 32.41
N ALA A 511 -0.84 -15.46 32.09
CA ALA A 511 -1.28 -16.50 33.03
C ALA A 511 -0.27 -16.70 34.17
N ALA A 512 1.02 -16.47 33.91
CA ALA A 512 2.07 -16.58 34.91
C ALA A 512 2.15 -15.40 35.90
N ARG A 513 1.36 -14.34 35.71
CA ARG A 513 1.33 -13.17 36.62
C ARG A 513 0.95 -13.49 38.06
N GLU A 514 0.12 -14.52 38.27
CA GLU A 514 -0.25 -14.94 39.63
C GLU A 514 0.93 -15.54 40.41
N LYS A 515 1.96 -16.02 39.70
CA LYS A 515 3.12 -16.69 40.30
C LYS A 515 4.38 -15.83 40.34
N TYR A 516 4.51 -14.89 39.41
CA TYR A 516 5.68 -14.05 39.25
C TYR A 516 5.26 -12.58 39.10
N ASP A 517 5.53 -11.78 40.13
CA ASP A 517 5.23 -10.34 40.15
C ASP A 517 5.98 -9.58 39.05
N GLU A 518 7.10 -10.11 38.57
CA GLU A 518 7.88 -9.51 37.48
C GLU A 518 7.10 -9.41 36.16
N PHE A 519 6.10 -10.27 35.96
CA PHE A 519 5.23 -10.22 34.79
C PHE A 519 4.07 -9.23 34.93
N CYS A 520 3.88 -8.62 36.10
CA CYS A 520 2.87 -7.59 36.35
C CYS A 520 3.28 -6.21 35.81
N VAL A 521 3.80 -6.20 34.58
CA VAL A 521 4.22 -5.01 33.84
C VAL A 521 3.40 -4.86 32.55
N PRO A 522 3.30 -3.65 31.96
CA PRO A 522 2.70 -3.46 30.65
C PRO A 522 3.44 -4.30 29.58
N MET A 523 2.69 -5.15 28.88
CA MET A 523 3.18 -5.92 27.75
C MET A 523 2.35 -5.59 26.52
N VAL A 524 3.01 -5.36 25.38
CA VAL A 524 2.34 -5.08 24.10
C VAL A 524 2.98 -5.88 22.98
N MET A 525 2.16 -6.31 22.03
CA MET A 525 2.58 -7.02 20.83
C MET A 525 2.42 -6.14 19.60
N VAL A 526 3.36 -6.27 18.67
CA VAL A 526 3.21 -5.81 17.29
C VAL A 526 3.24 -7.03 16.35
N PRO A 527 2.20 -7.23 15.50
CA PRO A 527 2.13 -8.39 14.62
C PRO A 527 3.16 -8.30 13.49
N ALA A 528 4.06 -9.29 13.42
CA ALA A 528 5.08 -9.44 12.40
C ALA A 528 5.21 -10.90 11.97
N THR A 529 4.64 -11.21 10.81
CA THR A 529 4.66 -12.53 10.18
C THR A 529 4.29 -12.37 8.70
N VAL A 530 4.79 -13.25 7.84
CA VAL A 530 4.35 -13.30 6.45
C VAL A 530 2.93 -13.85 6.32
N SER A 531 2.49 -14.66 7.28
CA SER A 531 1.25 -15.44 7.17
C SER A 531 -0.02 -14.62 7.41
N ASN A 532 0.09 -13.44 8.01
CA ASN A 532 -1.04 -12.61 8.44
C ASN A 532 -2.06 -13.36 9.31
N ASN A 533 -1.57 -14.21 10.22
CA ASN A 533 -2.38 -15.11 11.04
C ASN A 533 -2.47 -14.68 12.52
N VAL A 534 -2.12 -13.44 12.86
CA VAL A 534 -2.15 -12.96 14.24
C VAL A 534 -3.56 -12.44 14.56
N PRO A 535 -4.25 -13.01 15.57
CA PRO A 535 -5.58 -12.55 15.96
C PRO A 535 -5.58 -11.07 16.39
N GLY A 536 -6.65 -10.35 16.02
CA GLY A 536 -6.86 -8.94 16.43
C GLY A 536 -6.19 -7.90 15.54
N SER A 537 -5.55 -8.29 14.45
CA SER A 537 -5.03 -7.36 13.44
C SER A 537 -5.28 -7.86 12.02
N ASP A 538 -5.79 -6.98 11.16
CA ASP A 538 -6.04 -7.30 9.75
C ASP A 538 -4.75 -7.42 8.92
N PHE A 539 -3.65 -6.87 9.42
CA PHE A 539 -2.36 -6.84 8.75
C PHE A 539 -1.21 -7.16 9.71
N SER A 540 -0.25 -7.93 9.24
CA SER A 540 1.02 -8.18 9.91
C SER A 540 2.19 -7.67 9.09
N ILE A 541 3.23 -7.18 9.78
CA ILE A 541 4.48 -6.75 9.16
C ILE A 541 5.12 -7.95 8.46
N GLY A 542 5.44 -7.78 7.18
CA GLY A 542 6.09 -8.77 6.32
C GLY A 542 5.15 -9.44 5.32
N ALA A 543 3.83 -9.31 5.48
CA ALA A 543 2.86 -9.91 4.57
C ALA A 543 2.89 -9.24 3.19
N ASP A 544 3.03 -7.92 3.12
CA ASP A 544 3.10 -7.20 1.84
C ASP A 544 4.37 -7.54 1.05
N THR A 545 5.51 -7.65 1.72
CA THR A 545 6.77 -8.11 1.12
C THR A 545 6.62 -9.53 0.53
N ALA A 546 5.92 -10.41 1.26
CA ALA A 546 5.64 -11.76 0.78
C ALA A 546 4.70 -11.75 -0.44
N LEU A 547 3.66 -10.92 -0.43
CA LEU A 547 2.74 -10.76 -1.57
C LEU A 547 3.45 -10.24 -2.81
N ASN A 548 4.33 -9.25 -2.69
CA ASN A 548 5.12 -8.76 -3.81
C ASN A 548 6.04 -9.87 -4.37
N THR A 549 6.67 -10.67 -3.50
CA THR A 549 7.50 -11.81 -3.93
C THR A 549 6.68 -12.88 -4.68
N ILE A 550 5.48 -13.21 -4.18
CA ILE A 550 4.56 -14.14 -4.85
C ILE A 550 4.15 -13.58 -6.21
N THR A 551 3.77 -12.30 -6.25
CA THR A 551 3.32 -11.61 -7.46
C THR A 551 4.40 -11.58 -8.53
N ASP A 552 5.62 -11.18 -8.18
CA ASP A 552 6.78 -11.16 -9.07
C ASP A 552 7.11 -12.55 -9.61
N THR A 553 7.03 -13.57 -8.75
CA THR A 553 7.30 -14.96 -9.15
C THR A 553 6.22 -15.46 -10.11
N CYS A 554 4.95 -15.17 -9.82
CA CYS A 554 3.84 -15.52 -10.69
C CYS A 554 3.95 -14.84 -12.05
N ASP A 555 4.39 -13.59 -12.12
CA ASP A 555 4.56 -12.89 -13.40
C ASP A 555 5.67 -13.49 -14.26
N ARG A 556 6.81 -13.87 -13.65
CA ARG A 556 7.88 -14.60 -14.35
C ARG A 556 7.40 -15.96 -14.85
N ILE A 557 6.61 -16.67 -14.04
CA ILE A 557 6.02 -17.96 -14.42
C ILE A 557 5.00 -17.79 -15.55
N LYS A 558 4.12 -16.78 -15.48
CA LYS A 558 3.16 -16.45 -16.54
C LYS A 558 3.84 -16.10 -17.86
N GLN A 559 4.99 -15.42 -17.81
CA GLN A 559 5.79 -15.14 -18.99
C GLN A 559 6.31 -16.43 -19.63
N SER A 560 6.82 -17.38 -18.82
CA SER A 560 7.22 -18.71 -19.28
C SER A 560 6.04 -19.49 -19.89
N ALA A 561 4.89 -19.51 -19.19
CA ALA A 561 3.67 -20.18 -19.64
C ALA A 561 3.18 -19.66 -21.00
N SER A 562 3.24 -18.34 -21.19
CA SER A 562 2.79 -17.68 -22.43
C SER A 562 3.71 -18.01 -23.61
N GLY A 563 5.00 -18.29 -23.37
CA GLY A 563 5.95 -18.67 -24.40
C GLY A 563 5.75 -20.10 -24.92
N THR A 564 5.50 -21.06 -24.02
CA THR A 564 5.27 -22.46 -24.42
C THR A 564 3.83 -22.74 -24.86
N LYS A 565 2.88 -21.91 -24.39
CA LYS A 565 1.42 -22.09 -24.54
C LYS A 565 0.92 -23.40 -23.91
N ARG A 566 -0.39 -23.49 -23.70
CA ARG A 566 -1.11 -24.67 -23.17
C ARG A 566 -0.45 -25.26 -21.93
N ARG A 567 -0.11 -24.39 -20.98
CA ARG A 567 0.56 -24.77 -19.74
C ARG A 567 -0.14 -24.22 -18.51
N VAL A 568 -0.29 -25.06 -17.49
CA VAL A 568 -0.85 -24.71 -16.19
C VAL A 568 0.22 -24.82 -15.11
N PHE A 569 0.33 -23.82 -14.26
CA PHE A 569 1.25 -23.84 -13.12
C PHE A 569 0.48 -23.96 -11.82
N ILE A 570 0.84 -24.95 -11.00
CA ILE A 570 0.37 -25.14 -9.63
C ILE A 570 1.45 -24.61 -8.69
N ILE A 571 1.14 -23.55 -7.96
CA ILE A 571 2.10 -22.85 -7.08
C ILE A 571 1.67 -23.01 -5.63
N GLU A 572 2.55 -23.58 -4.81
CA GLU A 572 2.35 -23.64 -3.37
C GLU A 572 2.88 -22.38 -2.69
N THR A 573 2.05 -21.79 -1.84
CA THR A 573 2.37 -20.59 -1.05
C THR A 573 2.33 -20.87 0.44
N MET A 574 3.26 -20.28 1.20
CA MET A 574 3.24 -20.27 2.67
C MET A 574 1.96 -19.63 3.25
N GLY A 575 1.75 -19.84 4.55
CA GLY A 575 0.68 -19.21 5.33
C GLY A 575 0.23 -20.04 6.54
N GLY A 576 0.79 -21.23 6.73
CA GLY A 576 0.22 -22.26 7.57
C GLY A 576 -1.20 -22.54 7.11
N TYR A 577 -2.14 -22.55 8.06
CA TYR A 577 -3.58 -22.64 7.78
C TYR A 577 -4.22 -21.32 7.32
N CYS A 578 -3.49 -20.20 7.31
CA CYS A 578 -4.04 -18.93 6.85
C CYS A 578 -3.85 -18.78 5.34
N GLY A 579 -4.96 -18.71 4.61
CA GLY A 579 -5.04 -18.54 3.17
C GLY A 579 -4.75 -17.13 2.66
N TYR A 580 -4.42 -16.16 3.53
CA TYR A 580 -4.24 -14.75 3.13
C TYR A 580 -3.26 -14.58 1.96
N LEU A 581 -2.06 -15.17 2.05
CA LEU A 581 -1.06 -15.06 0.98
C LEU A 581 -1.50 -15.74 -0.32
N ALA A 582 -2.16 -16.90 -0.23
CA ALA A 582 -2.65 -17.62 -1.39
C ALA A 582 -3.76 -16.84 -2.10
N ASN A 583 -4.74 -16.34 -1.34
CA ASN A 583 -5.89 -15.61 -1.87
C ASN A 583 -5.50 -14.24 -2.44
N MET A 584 -4.82 -13.41 -1.65
CA MET A 584 -4.41 -12.07 -2.09
C MET A 584 -3.34 -12.15 -3.19
N GLY A 585 -2.45 -13.15 -3.13
CA GLY A 585 -1.49 -13.44 -4.19
C GLY A 585 -2.17 -13.88 -5.48
N ALA A 586 -3.24 -14.68 -5.40
CA ALA A 586 -4.02 -15.09 -6.56
C ALA A 586 -4.73 -13.89 -7.21
N LEU A 587 -5.32 -13.01 -6.40
CA LEU A 587 -5.94 -11.78 -6.89
C LEU A 587 -4.93 -10.87 -7.60
N ALA A 588 -3.74 -10.67 -7.02
CA ALA A 588 -2.67 -9.84 -7.59
C ALA A 588 -2.00 -10.47 -8.83
N ALA A 589 -1.89 -11.80 -8.88
CA ALA A 589 -1.34 -12.52 -10.02
C ALA A 589 -2.36 -12.73 -11.14
N GLY A 590 -3.65 -12.63 -10.85
CA GLY A 590 -4.74 -12.99 -11.74
C GLY A 590 -4.78 -14.50 -11.98
N ALA A 591 -4.66 -15.27 -10.90
CA ALA A 591 -4.76 -16.72 -10.93
C ALA A 591 -6.19 -17.17 -11.22
N ASP A 592 -6.32 -18.38 -11.77
CA ASP A 592 -7.58 -19.00 -12.12
C ASP A 592 -8.26 -19.66 -10.90
N ALA A 593 -7.46 -20.14 -9.94
CA ALA A 593 -7.94 -20.71 -8.69
C ALA A 593 -6.95 -20.45 -7.55
N ALA A 594 -7.48 -20.37 -6.32
CA ALA A 594 -6.72 -20.26 -5.09
C ALA A 594 -7.32 -21.22 -4.04
N TYR A 595 -6.63 -22.31 -3.76
CA TYR A 595 -7.09 -23.28 -2.76
C TYR A 595 -6.57 -22.90 -1.37
N ILE A 596 -7.49 -22.67 -0.44
CA ILE A 596 -7.21 -22.22 0.94
C ILE A 596 -7.86 -23.14 1.96
N PHE A 597 -7.45 -23.04 3.23
CA PHE A 597 -8.01 -23.88 4.30
C PHE A 597 -9.39 -23.40 4.74
N GLU A 598 -9.61 -22.09 4.69
CA GLU A 598 -10.82 -21.42 5.15
C GLU A 598 -12.04 -21.70 4.27
N GLU A 599 -11.82 -22.12 3.02
CA GLU A 599 -12.85 -22.50 2.05
C GLU A 599 -12.68 -23.98 1.73
N GLN A 600 -13.63 -24.81 2.17
CA GLN A 600 -13.58 -26.24 1.92
C GLN A 600 -13.82 -26.52 0.45
N PHE A 601 -12.97 -27.35 -0.15
CA PHE A 601 -13.12 -27.83 -1.52
C PHE A 601 -13.06 -29.36 -1.58
N ASP A 602 -13.86 -29.93 -2.47
CA ASP A 602 -13.90 -31.36 -2.73
C ASP A 602 -13.38 -31.69 -4.15
N ILE A 603 -13.43 -32.97 -4.52
CA ILE A 603 -12.98 -33.42 -5.84
C ILE A 603 -13.81 -32.85 -6.99
N ARG A 604 -15.08 -32.49 -6.76
CA ARG A 604 -15.98 -31.93 -7.78
C ARG A 604 -15.58 -30.50 -8.12
N GLU A 605 -15.19 -29.72 -7.12
CA GLU A 605 -14.66 -28.37 -7.34
C GLU A 605 -13.32 -28.38 -8.08
N LEU A 606 -12.43 -29.32 -7.72
CA LEU A 606 -11.19 -29.53 -8.48
C LEU A 606 -11.48 -29.88 -9.95
N GLN A 607 -12.43 -30.79 -10.17
CA GLN A 607 -12.84 -31.19 -11.52
C GLN A 607 -13.44 -30.01 -12.29
N ALA A 608 -14.33 -29.22 -11.68
CA ALA A 608 -14.94 -28.05 -12.31
C ALA A 608 -13.88 -27.01 -12.74
N ASN A 609 -12.84 -26.81 -11.92
CA ASN A 609 -11.73 -25.92 -12.26
C ASN A 609 -10.87 -26.46 -13.42
N VAL A 610 -10.69 -27.79 -13.50
CA VAL A 610 -10.00 -28.42 -14.64
C VAL A 610 -10.81 -28.28 -15.93
N GLU A 611 -12.13 -28.49 -15.87
CA GLU A 611 -13.04 -28.27 -17.00
C GLU A 611 -13.01 -26.81 -17.45
N HIS A 612 -13.06 -25.86 -16.52
CA HIS A 612 -12.92 -24.44 -16.81
C HIS A 612 -11.60 -24.12 -17.53
N LEU A 613 -10.47 -24.63 -17.05
CA LEU A 613 -9.17 -24.44 -17.71
C LEU A 613 -9.12 -25.09 -19.08
N THR A 614 -9.76 -26.26 -19.25
CA THR A 614 -9.85 -26.96 -20.53
C THR A 614 -10.60 -26.11 -21.56
N GLU A 615 -11.72 -25.51 -21.19
CA GLU A 615 -12.44 -24.55 -22.04
C GLU A 615 -11.62 -23.28 -22.30
N LYS A 616 -10.95 -22.76 -21.27
CA LYS A 616 -10.07 -21.59 -21.41
C LYS A 616 -8.94 -21.83 -22.43
N MET A 617 -8.38 -23.03 -22.53
CA MET A 617 -7.34 -23.35 -23.52
C MET A 617 -7.83 -23.34 -24.98
N LYS A 618 -9.16 -23.35 -25.22
CA LYS A 618 -9.73 -23.16 -26.56
C LYS A 618 -9.71 -21.69 -26.99
N THR A 619 -9.60 -20.77 -26.04
CA THR A 619 -9.49 -19.32 -26.30
C THR A 619 -8.07 -18.94 -26.73
N SER A 620 -7.85 -17.64 -26.98
CA SER A 620 -6.52 -17.09 -27.26
C SER A 620 -5.57 -17.16 -26.05
N ILE A 621 -6.09 -17.30 -24.83
CA ILE A 621 -5.30 -17.28 -23.60
C ILE A 621 -5.02 -18.71 -23.14
N GLN A 622 -3.99 -19.29 -23.74
CA GLN A 622 -3.61 -20.68 -23.50
C GLN A 622 -2.63 -20.80 -22.32
N ARG A 623 -3.04 -20.36 -21.13
CA ARG A 623 -2.26 -20.52 -19.89
C ARG A 623 -3.17 -20.63 -18.67
N GLY A 624 -2.72 -21.36 -17.66
CA GLY A 624 -3.40 -21.46 -16.36
C GLY A 624 -2.46 -21.19 -15.19
N LEU A 625 -3.00 -20.61 -14.12
CA LEU A 625 -2.27 -20.39 -12.88
C LEU A 625 -3.16 -20.77 -11.70
N VAL A 626 -2.69 -21.67 -10.85
CA VAL A 626 -3.40 -22.16 -9.67
C VAL A 626 -2.50 -21.95 -8.46
N LEU A 627 -3.00 -21.25 -7.45
CA LEU A 627 -2.30 -21.12 -6.17
C LEU A 627 -2.91 -22.08 -5.16
N ARG A 628 -2.07 -22.63 -4.30
CA ARG A 628 -2.47 -23.53 -3.21
C ARG A 628 -1.76 -23.09 -1.92
N ASN A 629 -2.52 -22.86 -0.86
CA ASN A 629 -1.95 -22.68 0.47
C ASN A 629 -1.36 -24.01 0.98
N GLU A 630 -0.21 -23.96 1.64
CA GLU A 630 0.55 -25.14 2.06
C GLU A 630 -0.26 -26.15 2.90
N ASN A 631 -1.15 -25.67 3.77
CA ASN A 631 -1.95 -26.50 4.68
C ASN A 631 -3.46 -26.44 4.36
N CYS A 632 -3.86 -26.18 3.11
CA CYS A 632 -5.28 -26.09 2.75
C CYS A 632 -6.04 -27.41 2.93
N ASN A 633 -5.38 -28.54 2.70
CA ASN A 633 -5.95 -29.88 2.83
C ASN A 633 -4.83 -30.91 3.04
N GLU A 634 -5.05 -31.88 3.91
CA GLU A 634 -4.07 -32.95 4.22
C GLU A 634 -3.90 -33.95 3.07
N ASN A 635 -4.99 -34.27 2.36
CA ASN A 635 -5.01 -35.27 1.29
C ASN A 635 -4.75 -34.65 -0.08
N TYR A 636 -5.36 -33.50 -0.36
CA TYR A 636 -5.19 -32.77 -1.62
C TYR A 636 -3.92 -31.91 -1.57
N THR A 637 -2.79 -32.60 -1.56
CA THR A 637 -1.46 -32.00 -1.61
C THR A 637 -1.19 -31.32 -2.95
N THR A 638 -0.15 -30.50 -3.00
CA THR A 638 0.35 -29.91 -4.27
C THR A 638 0.61 -30.98 -5.33
N ASP A 639 1.08 -32.15 -4.92
CA ASP A 639 1.39 -33.26 -5.81
C ASP A 639 0.12 -33.94 -6.33
N PHE A 640 -0.88 -34.11 -5.47
CA PHE A 640 -2.18 -34.63 -5.88
C PHE A 640 -2.86 -33.71 -6.90
N ILE A 641 -2.94 -32.40 -6.62
CA ILE A 641 -3.56 -31.43 -7.53
C ILE A 641 -2.78 -31.37 -8.86
N TYR A 642 -1.45 -31.39 -8.80
CA TYR A 642 -0.60 -31.46 -9.99
C TYR A 642 -0.89 -32.70 -10.84
N GLN A 643 -1.00 -33.88 -10.21
CA GLN A 643 -1.29 -35.13 -10.91
C GLN A 643 -2.68 -35.12 -11.54
N LEU A 644 -3.70 -34.67 -10.79
CA LEU A 644 -5.07 -34.55 -11.27
C LEU A 644 -5.15 -33.66 -12.52
N TYR A 645 -4.60 -32.45 -12.45
CA TYR A 645 -4.61 -31.51 -13.57
C TYR A 645 -3.81 -32.03 -14.76
N SER A 646 -2.71 -32.76 -14.52
CA SER A 646 -1.89 -33.33 -15.59
C SER A 646 -2.59 -34.49 -16.30
N GLU A 647 -3.36 -35.30 -15.58
CA GLU A 647 -4.07 -36.46 -16.13
C GLU A 647 -5.32 -36.03 -16.90
N GLU A 648 -6.18 -35.23 -16.28
CA GLU A 648 -7.42 -34.74 -16.89
C GLU A 648 -7.16 -33.71 -17.99
N GLY A 649 -6.03 -32.99 -17.94
CA GLY A 649 -5.59 -32.06 -18.98
C GLY A 649 -4.95 -32.73 -20.21
N LYS A 650 -4.82 -34.07 -20.23
CA LYS A 650 -4.15 -34.80 -21.32
C LYS A 650 -4.73 -34.44 -22.69
N GLY A 651 -3.85 -34.13 -23.63
CA GLY A 651 -4.22 -33.70 -24.98
C GLY A 651 -4.61 -32.22 -25.10
N VAL A 652 -4.79 -31.50 -23.99
CA VAL A 652 -5.16 -30.09 -23.98
C VAL A 652 -4.05 -29.21 -23.43
N PHE A 653 -3.49 -29.51 -22.25
CA PHE A 653 -2.42 -28.74 -21.62
C PHE A 653 -1.47 -29.63 -20.79
N ASP A 654 -0.26 -29.11 -20.53
CA ASP A 654 0.68 -29.70 -19.57
C ASP A 654 0.73 -28.91 -18.25
N CYS A 655 1.18 -29.56 -17.17
CA CYS A 655 1.31 -28.91 -15.87
C CYS A 655 2.76 -28.82 -15.39
N ARG A 656 3.03 -27.84 -14.53
CA ARG A 656 4.24 -27.75 -13.71
C ARG A 656 3.87 -27.35 -12.30
N LYS A 657 4.61 -27.86 -11.31
CA LYS A 657 4.45 -27.48 -9.91
C LYS A 657 5.66 -26.68 -9.44
N ASN A 658 5.43 -25.67 -8.60
CA ASN A 658 6.47 -24.89 -7.95
C ASN A 658 6.11 -24.64 -6.49
N VAL A 659 6.98 -25.07 -5.57
CA VAL A 659 6.89 -24.70 -4.16
C VAL A 659 7.78 -23.49 -3.95
N LEU A 660 7.20 -22.33 -3.66
CA LEU A 660 7.97 -21.11 -3.46
C LEU A 660 8.84 -21.21 -2.20
N GLY A 661 8.25 -21.70 -1.10
CA GLY A 661 8.94 -21.87 0.16
C GLY A 661 9.44 -20.55 0.74
N HIS A 662 10.60 -20.59 1.41
CA HIS A 662 11.07 -19.52 2.28
C HIS A 662 11.51 -18.24 1.56
N MET A 663 11.67 -18.26 0.22
CA MET A 663 11.94 -17.03 -0.54
C MET A 663 10.83 -16.00 -0.37
N GLN A 664 9.61 -16.44 -0.04
CA GLN A 664 8.47 -15.58 0.29
C GLN A 664 8.70 -14.67 1.51
N GLN A 665 9.67 -14.97 2.38
CA GLN A 665 10.02 -14.05 3.48
C GLN A 665 10.60 -12.73 2.97
N GLY A 666 11.02 -12.68 1.71
CA GLY A 666 11.58 -11.51 1.06
C GLY A 666 13.04 -11.28 1.41
N GLY A 667 13.66 -10.39 0.64
CA GLY A 667 14.97 -9.82 0.95
C GLY A 667 14.80 -8.57 1.81
N ALA A 668 14.90 -7.41 1.18
CA ALA A 668 14.56 -6.15 1.83
C ALA A 668 13.03 -6.01 1.99
N PRO A 669 12.54 -5.42 3.08
CA PRO A 669 11.11 -5.15 3.26
C PRO A 669 10.59 -4.17 2.20
N SER A 670 9.36 -4.42 1.76
CA SER A 670 8.61 -3.48 0.93
C SER A 670 8.41 -2.14 1.66
N PRO A 671 8.22 -1.03 0.94
CA PRO A 671 7.96 0.25 1.58
C PRO A 671 6.74 0.26 2.50
N PHE A 672 5.70 -0.52 2.17
CA PHE A 672 4.55 -0.72 3.04
C PHE A 672 4.98 -1.32 4.37
N ASP A 673 5.72 -2.44 4.38
CA ASP A 673 6.16 -3.10 5.61
C ASP A 673 7.15 -2.27 6.43
N ARG A 674 8.05 -1.51 5.77
CA ARG A 674 8.94 -0.54 6.44
C ARG A 674 8.13 0.49 7.22
N ASN A 675 7.15 1.09 6.57
CA ASN A 675 6.34 2.15 7.14
C ASN A 675 5.32 1.61 8.15
N PHE A 676 4.69 0.48 7.86
CA PHE A 676 3.75 -0.17 8.77
C PHE A 676 4.46 -0.53 10.08
N GLY A 677 5.61 -1.22 9.99
CA GLY A 677 6.43 -1.57 11.14
C GLY A 677 6.90 -0.34 11.93
N THR A 678 7.30 0.72 11.24
CA THR A 678 7.71 1.99 11.88
C THR A 678 6.56 2.65 12.64
N LYS A 679 5.39 2.80 12.01
CA LYS A 679 4.24 3.53 12.57
C LYS A 679 3.59 2.79 13.73
N ILE A 680 3.33 1.49 13.56
CA ILE A 680 2.65 0.70 14.61
C ILE A 680 3.54 0.56 15.85
N SER A 681 4.85 0.43 15.67
CA SER A 681 5.81 0.31 16.77
C SER A 681 6.01 1.62 17.52
N ALA A 682 6.02 2.75 16.81
CA ALA A 682 6.01 4.07 17.44
C ALA A 682 4.77 4.26 18.34
N LYS A 683 3.58 3.90 17.84
CA LYS A 683 2.33 3.96 18.61
C LYS A 683 2.34 3.01 19.81
N ALA A 684 2.86 1.78 19.65
CA ALA A 684 2.98 0.82 20.74
C ALA A 684 3.90 1.33 21.86
N MET A 685 5.03 1.97 21.51
CA MET A 685 5.93 2.56 22.50
C MET A 685 5.27 3.76 23.21
N GLN A 686 4.58 4.63 22.49
CA GLN A 686 3.80 5.73 23.10
C GLN A 686 2.74 5.20 24.07
N TRP A 687 2.08 4.09 23.74
CA TRP A 687 1.13 3.42 24.63
C TRP A 687 1.83 2.89 25.89
N ILE A 688 3.01 2.25 25.77
CA ILE A 688 3.83 1.82 26.92
C ILE A 688 4.15 3.03 27.80
N SER A 689 4.68 4.11 27.22
CA SER A 689 5.04 5.33 27.95
C SER A 689 3.84 5.92 28.69
N LYS A 690 2.67 5.96 28.06
CA LYS A 690 1.42 6.42 28.69
C LYS A 690 1.04 5.51 29.86
N LYS A 691 1.09 4.19 29.68
CA LYS A 691 0.73 3.22 30.72
C LYS A 691 1.66 3.29 31.92
N LEU A 692 2.97 3.39 31.68
CA LEU A 692 3.97 3.58 32.73
C LEU A 692 3.73 4.87 33.52
N LYS A 693 3.40 5.98 32.85
CA LYS A 693 3.06 7.26 33.53
C LYS A 693 1.76 7.17 34.33
N GLU A 694 0.75 6.45 33.85
CA GLU A 694 -0.53 6.25 34.55
C GLU A 694 -0.40 5.37 35.80
N THR A 695 0.39 4.30 35.72
CA THR A 695 0.58 3.34 36.82
C THR A 695 1.62 3.79 37.83
N TYR A 696 2.61 4.60 37.43
CA TYR A 696 3.63 5.11 38.34
C TYR A 696 3.14 6.33 39.12
N ARG A 697 2.35 6.09 40.18
CA ARG A 697 2.18 7.08 41.26
C ARG A 697 3.43 7.09 42.14
N LYS A 698 3.97 8.29 42.37
CA LYS A 698 5.11 8.55 43.27
C LYS A 698 4.90 7.86 44.62
N GLY A 699 5.69 6.83 44.90
CA GLY A 699 5.98 6.31 46.23
C GLY A 699 4.76 5.92 47.06
N ALA A 700 4.19 4.74 46.83
CA ALA A 700 3.68 3.85 47.86
C ALA A 700 3.23 2.54 47.20
N GLU A 701 3.50 1.44 47.87
CA GLU A 701 2.96 0.11 47.61
C GLU A 701 1.47 0.18 47.23
N THR A 702 1.12 -0.30 46.05
CA THR A 702 -0.22 -0.87 45.87
C THR A 702 -0.19 -1.93 44.78
N ILE A 703 -0.48 -3.14 45.25
CA ILE A 703 -0.87 -4.32 44.49
C ILE A 703 -1.88 -3.92 43.41
N CYS A 704 -1.61 -4.29 42.16
CA CYS A 704 -2.61 -4.24 41.10
C CYS A 704 -3.73 -5.22 41.46
N GLN A 705 -4.86 -4.71 41.94
CA GLN A 705 -6.12 -5.44 41.86
C GLN A 705 -6.63 -5.29 40.42
N TYR A 706 -6.56 -6.39 39.67
CA TYR A 706 -7.39 -6.62 38.49
C TYR A 706 -8.61 -7.44 38.89
#